data_AF-A0AAE0C8H1-F1
#
_entry.id   AF-A0AAE0C8H1-F1
#
_cell.length_a   1.000
_cell.length_b   1.000
_cell.length_c   1.000
_cell.angle_alpha   90.00
_cell.angle_beta   90.00
_cell.angle_gamma   90.00
#
_symmetry.space_group_name_H-M   'P 1'
#
loop_
_entity.id
_entity.type
_entity.pdbx_description
1 polymer ?
#
loop_
_entity_poly.entity_id
_entity_poly.type
_entity_poly.pdbx_seq_one_letter_code
_entity_poly.pdbx_strand_id
1 'polypeptide(L)'
;MNTVARFLFSRVQQAYLVLVSLALALAHFLVSRVAGYLGKREAMQTILYKADVVQYGNSTHFEFEHQLSASEFRHILGSREARTNFLKRVGNHACAKIIAAQQWPCSMCGNPKAKTLVSTPCDYLQQDPPFVMDFLPFPVCGSQSCDKQAKITTAQLMKEVFPEHGEQAAEADLTNPKAALPSHADDRKDLCDVPPLEVQAGSKVEVHSLQSAEGRNMNGCVATVLEFNASSKRFIIQLQDTVGAQTQEDLLKRIKPENLRWANDRGEEGDGARDEKGDRGVHAGESKRKTKTSARVRKGPSDNRKAERALQTAGLSAMKGDWRACADAYKTGYELGAPDWHLGYCCVSGFTSVLRETHFPASTDDLSFLRQLGKAEDVPALHRAQAQFTYGLMKWLGGERESAARNYREAIAIGEKASASDRARKETLPDGATQQYVPKTSGPVLDEVMQGARENLEVLEGQRTGPLSKEESPPGTTQGLAPLKRVHAVPAGPGVHPAVMDQALEQLRVSGSSCDQCGRQRGGKGVASGGEEVNLRMCQRCKRVWYCSAECQRAAWKGGHKRNCRPWGQHSAGDRIQLKQGAVPLKPEYNGCIVEVVGKVAAAADEPSEGPMSEWEVQLLGSDGTTVRVLGKFMEPLRAPQG
;
A
#
# COMPACT_ATOMS: atom_id res chain seq x y z
N MET A 1 3.89 53.42 -92.68
CA MET A 1 3.26 53.74 -91.37
C MET A 1 2.60 52.53 -90.70
N ASN A 2 1.56 51.89 -91.27
CA ASN A 2 0.77 50.83 -90.60
C ASN A 2 1.56 49.74 -89.86
N THR A 3 2.67 49.24 -90.40
CA THR A 3 3.49 48.19 -89.75
C THR A 3 4.09 48.65 -88.42
N VAL A 4 4.56 49.90 -88.35
CA VAL A 4 5.15 50.50 -87.14
C VAL A 4 4.06 50.73 -86.09
N ALA A 5 2.89 51.22 -86.49
CA ALA A 5 1.75 51.40 -85.60
C ALA A 5 1.31 50.07 -84.96
N ARG A 6 1.22 48.98 -85.75
CA ARG A 6 0.91 47.64 -85.23
C ARG A 6 1.98 47.11 -84.27
N PHE A 7 3.26 47.31 -84.57
CA PHE A 7 4.36 46.92 -83.67
C PHE A 7 4.32 47.67 -82.34
N LEU A 8 4.16 49.00 -82.38
CA LEU A 8 4.03 49.82 -81.17
C LEU A 8 2.80 49.44 -80.35
N PHE A 9 1.64 49.25 -80.99
CA PHE A 9 0.42 48.80 -80.31
C PHE A 9 0.62 47.43 -79.64
N SER A 10 1.25 46.47 -80.33
CA SER A 10 1.58 45.15 -79.74
C SER A 10 2.52 45.27 -78.54
N ARG A 11 3.52 46.16 -78.58
CA ARG A 11 4.43 46.39 -77.44
C ARG A 11 3.74 47.08 -76.27
N VAL A 12 2.86 48.04 -76.51
CA VAL A 12 2.03 48.68 -75.46
C VAL A 12 1.08 47.65 -74.84
N GLN A 13 0.45 46.80 -75.64
CA GLN A 13 -0.43 45.72 -75.16
C GLN A 13 0.34 44.68 -74.32
N GLN A 14 1.56 44.29 -74.74
CA GLN A 14 2.44 43.43 -73.94
C GLN A 14 2.83 44.08 -72.60
N ALA A 15 3.24 45.35 -72.61
CA ALA A 15 3.62 46.08 -71.40
C ALA A 15 2.42 46.23 -70.43
N TYR A 16 1.23 46.53 -70.95
CA TYR A 16 0.00 46.60 -70.17
C TYR A 16 -0.36 45.26 -69.53
N LEU A 17 -0.29 44.14 -70.27
CA LEU A 17 -0.53 42.81 -69.73
C LEU A 17 0.47 42.42 -68.64
N VAL A 18 1.75 42.79 -68.77
CA VAL A 18 2.77 42.58 -67.72
C VAL A 18 2.47 43.42 -66.47
N LEU A 19 2.09 44.68 -66.62
CA LEU A 19 1.72 45.55 -65.50
C LEU A 19 0.45 45.07 -64.77
N VAL A 20 -0.57 44.64 -65.50
CA VAL A 20 -1.79 44.04 -64.91
C VAL A 20 -1.45 42.73 -64.17
N SER A 21 -0.58 41.89 -64.74
CA SER A 21 -0.14 40.64 -64.09
C SER A 21 0.64 40.92 -62.79
N LEU A 22 1.52 41.92 -62.79
CA LEU A 22 2.23 42.37 -61.59
C LEU A 22 1.29 42.95 -60.53
N ALA A 23 0.31 43.76 -60.93
CA ALA A 23 -0.69 44.32 -60.02
C ALA A 23 -1.56 43.22 -59.36
N LEU A 24 -1.99 42.22 -60.14
CA LEU A 24 -2.74 41.06 -59.63
C LEU A 24 -1.89 40.19 -58.70
N ALA A 25 -0.62 39.95 -59.03
CA ALA A 25 0.31 39.22 -58.16
C ALA A 25 0.56 39.95 -56.83
N LEU A 26 0.73 41.29 -56.87
CA LEU A 26 0.89 42.12 -55.68
C LEU A 26 -0.39 42.12 -54.82
N ALA A 27 -1.57 42.24 -55.45
CA ALA A 27 -2.86 42.17 -54.77
C ALA A 27 -3.05 40.80 -54.09
N HIS A 28 -2.75 39.70 -54.78
CA HIS A 28 -2.82 38.35 -54.21
C HIS A 28 -1.84 38.17 -53.04
N PHE A 29 -0.61 38.70 -53.13
CA PHE A 29 0.35 38.68 -52.04
C PHE A 29 -0.13 39.49 -50.82
N LEU A 30 -0.69 40.69 -51.04
CA LEU A 30 -1.25 41.53 -49.98
C LEU A 30 -2.48 40.90 -49.32
N VAL A 31 -3.42 40.35 -50.10
CA VAL A 31 -4.57 39.60 -49.57
C VAL A 31 -4.10 38.37 -48.78
N SER A 32 -3.12 37.62 -49.28
CA SER A 32 -2.54 36.48 -48.55
C SER A 32 -1.88 36.90 -47.23
N ARG A 33 -1.16 38.04 -47.23
CA ARG A 33 -0.55 38.61 -46.02
C ARG A 33 -1.58 39.10 -45.01
N VAL A 34 -2.65 39.78 -45.45
CA VAL A 34 -3.72 40.28 -44.59
C VAL A 34 -4.57 39.15 -44.04
N ALA A 35 -4.95 38.17 -44.86
CA ALA A 35 -5.63 36.95 -44.42
C ALA A 35 -4.78 36.17 -43.40
N GLY A 36 -3.47 36.04 -43.66
CA GLY A 36 -2.51 35.46 -42.72
C GLY A 36 -2.24 36.27 -41.45
N TYR A 37 -2.74 37.50 -41.35
CA TYR A 37 -2.70 38.34 -40.15
C TYR A 37 -4.03 38.29 -39.38
N LEU A 38 -5.16 38.40 -40.09
CA LEU A 38 -6.50 38.35 -39.50
C LEU A 38 -6.89 36.93 -39.04
N GLY A 39 -6.50 35.90 -39.79
CA GLY A 39 -6.66 34.49 -39.43
C GLY A 39 -5.74 34.00 -38.30
N LYS A 40 -4.92 34.88 -37.72
CA LYS A 40 -4.01 34.58 -36.59
C LYS A 40 -4.51 35.04 -35.23
N ARG A 41 -5.81 35.27 -35.08
CA ARG A 41 -6.45 35.08 -33.77
C ARG A 41 -6.47 33.57 -33.47
N GLU A 42 -5.39 33.05 -32.89
CA GLU A 42 -5.40 31.70 -32.33
C GLU A 42 -6.55 31.60 -31.33
N ALA A 43 -7.31 30.50 -31.38
CA ALA A 43 -8.32 30.23 -30.37
C ALA A 43 -7.65 30.19 -28.99
N MET A 44 -8.18 30.98 -28.06
CA MET A 44 -7.73 30.94 -26.68
C MET A 44 -8.39 29.75 -26.00
N GLN A 45 -7.59 28.84 -25.44
CA GLN A 45 -8.08 27.74 -24.63
C GLN A 45 -8.16 28.22 -23.18
N THR A 46 -9.36 28.23 -22.62
CA THR A 46 -9.56 28.41 -21.18
C THR A 46 -9.22 27.12 -20.46
N ILE A 47 -8.43 27.23 -19.39
CA ILE A 47 -8.13 26.18 -18.43
C ILE A 47 -8.61 26.66 -17.06
N LEU A 48 -9.29 25.80 -16.30
CA LEU A 48 -9.67 26.09 -14.92
C LEU A 48 -8.61 25.57 -13.95
N TYR A 49 -8.15 26.39 -13.02
CA TYR A 49 -7.44 25.93 -11.82
C TYR A 49 -8.44 25.83 -10.68
N LYS A 50 -8.58 24.66 -10.05
CA LYS A 50 -9.48 24.41 -8.92
C LYS A 50 -8.69 24.03 -7.67
N ALA A 51 -9.06 24.60 -6.53
CA ALA A 51 -8.42 24.31 -5.25
C ALA A 51 -9.44 24.30 -4.10
N ASP A 52 -9.39 23.26 -3.26
CA ASP A 52 -10.20 23.12 -2.06
C ASP A 52 -9.32 23.22 -0.82
N VAL A 53 -9.34 24.39 -0.17
CA VAL A 53 -8.52 24.65 1.03
C VAL A 53 -9.30 24.21 2.26
N VAL A 54 -8.93 23.06 2.83
CA VAL A 54 -9.59 22.49 4.01
C VAL A 54 -8.89 22.94 5.29
N GLN A 55 -9.65 23.54 6.21
CA GLN A 55 -9.14 24.05 7.49
C GLN A 55 -10.16 23.85 8.63
N TYR A 56 -9.74 23.08 9.65
CA TYR A 56 -10.53 22.76 10.85
C TYR A 56 -11.95 22.23 10.55
N GLY A 57 -12.10 21.44 9.48
CA GLY A 57 -13.37 20.86 9.04
C GLY A 57 -14.20 21.72 8.09
N ASN A 58 -13.86 23.01 7.92
CA ASN A 58 -14.42 23.85 6.86
C ASN A 58 -13.61 23.67 5.57
N SER A 59 -14.25 23.80 4.41
CA SER A 59 -13.57 23.90 3.11
C SER A 59 -13.93 25.21 2.43
N THR A 60 -12.94 25.87 1.84
CA THR A 60 -13.17 27.02 0.94
C THR A 60 -12.69 26.67 -0.46
N HIS A 61 -13.63 26.69 -1.41
CA HIS A 61 -13.38 26.41 -2.81
C HIS A 61 -12.89 27.65 -3.56
N PHE A 62 -11.92 27.47 -4.46
CA PHE A 62 -11.40 28.51 -5.35
C PHE A 62 -11.29 28.03 -6.79
N GLU A 63 -11.78 28.83 -7.73
CA GLU A 63 -11.58 28.64 -9.16
C GLU A 63 -10.87 29.85 -9.77
N PHE A 64 -9.91 29.60 -10.68
CA PHE A 64 -9.24 30.64 -11.46
C PHE A 64 -9.17 30.26 -12.94
N GLU A 65 -9.64 31.13 -13.81
CA GLU A 65 -9.44 30.99 -15.25
C GLU A 65 -7.99 31.32 -15.66
N HIS A 66 -7.45 30.48 -16.53
CA HIS A 66 -6.18 30.69 -17.21
C HIS A 66 -6.39 30.55 -18.73
N GLN A 67 -6.24 31.65 -19.45
CA GLN A 67 -6.37 31.70 -20.91
C GLN A 67 -5.01 31.46 -21.56
N LEU A 68 -4.87 30.39 -22.37
CA LEU A 68 -3.67 30.08 -23.15
C LEU A 68 -3.93 30.19 -24.65
N SER A 69 -2.89 30.41 -25.45
CA SER A 69 -3.01 30.23 -26.90
C SER A 69 -3.09 28.74 -27.27
N ALA A 70 -3.75 28.40 -28.37
CA ALA A 70 -3.77 27.04 -28.89
C ALA A 70 -2.37 26.49 -29.20
N SER A 71 -1.39 27.35 -29.53
CA SER A 71 0.03 26.95 -29.67
C SER A 71 0.68 26.59 -28.32
N GLU A 72 0.50 27.40 -27.27
CA GLU A 72 1.07 27.12 -25.94
C GLU A 72 0.44 25.87 -25.31
N PHE A 73 -0.89 25.70 -25.43
CA PHE A 73 -1.59 24.54 -24.91
C PHE A 73 -1.09 23.22 -25.55
N ARG A 74 -0.89 23.19 -26.87
CA ARG A 74 -0.29 22.03 -27.55
C ARG A 74 1.14 21.74 -27.09
N HIS A 75 1.94 22.77 -26.81
CA HIS A 75 3.30 22.60 -26.28
C HIS A 75 3.30 22.00 -24.86
N ILE A 76 2.39 22.45 -23.99
CA ILE A 76 2.18 21.93 -22.63
C ILE A 76 1.72 20.47 -22.63
N LEU A 77 0.84 20.08 -23.55
CA LEU A 77 0.45 18.68 -23.71
C LEU A 77 1.62 17.82 -24.20
N GLY A 78 2.39 18.31 -25.17
CA GLY A 78 3.50 17.58 -25.81
C GLY A 78 4.82 17.51 -25.03
N SER A 79 5.01 18.31 -23.97
CA SER A 79 6.26 18.33 -23.18
C SER A 79 6.01 18.25 -21.67
N ARG A 80 6.59 17.23 -21.01
CA ARG A 80 6.55 17.04 -19.55
C ARG A 80 7.17 18.24 -18.81
N GLU A 81 8.22 18.83 -19.37
CA GLU A 81 8.87 20.02 -18.79
C GLU A 81 7.97 21.25 -18.90
N ALA A 82 7.42 21.51 -20.09
CA ALA A 82 6.48 22.61 -20.29
C ALA A 82 5.26 22.50 -19.38
N ARG A 83 4.75 21.27 -19.18
CA ARG A 83 3.66 20.99 -18.25
C ARG A 83 4.03 21.25 -16.80
N THR A 84 5.20 20.79 -16.36
CA THR A 84 5.71 21.05 -15.00
C THR A 84 5.87 22.54 -14.74
N ASN A 85 6.38 23.29 -15.72
CA ASN A 85 6.55 24.74 -15.64
C ASN A 85 5.20 25.49 -15.68
N PHE A 86 4.24 25.01 -16.47
CA PHE A 86 2.86 25.52 -16.46
C PHE A 86 2.19 25.32 -15.09
N LEU A 87 2.23 24.11 -14.53
CA LEU A 87 1.65 23.78 -13.22
C LEU A 87 2.21 24.69 -12.11
N LYS A 88 3.54 24.85 -12.05
CA LYS A 88 4.20 25.79 -11.12
C LYS A 88 3.74 27.24 -11.33
N ARG A 89 3.58 27.67 -12.59
CA ARG A 89 3.15 29.04 -12.95
C ARG A 89 1.70 29.32 -12.52
N VAL A 90 0.78 28.39 -12.74
CA VAL A 90 -0.63 28.57 -12.32
C VAL A 90 -0.80 28.42 -10.81
N GLY A 91 -0.13 27.44 -10.19
CA GLY A 91 -0.17 27.23 -8.73
C GLY A 91 0.38 28.42 -7.94
N ASN A 92 1.49 29.01 -8.36
CA ASN A 92 2.03 30.23 -7.73
C ASN A 92 1.06 31.43 -7.84
N HIS A 93 0.39 31.60 -8.98
CA HIS A 93 -0.59 32.65 -9.20
C HIS A 93 -1.87 32.45 -8.38
N ALA A 94 -2.38 31.21 -8.32
CA ALA A 94 -3.51 30.84 -7.47
C ALA A 94 -3.17 31.03 -5.98
N CYS A 95 -2.02 30.53 -5.53
CA CYS A 95 -1.54 30.62 -4.15
C CYS A 95 -1.56 32.06 -3.62
N ALA A 96 -1.05 33.03 -4.40
CA ALA A 96 -1.06 34.43 -4.02
C ALA A 96 -2.48 35.00 -3.82
N LYS A 97 -3.45 34.59 -4.65
CA LYS A 97 -4.85 35.01 -4.53
C LYS A 97 -5.56 34.34 -3.36
N ILE A 98 -5.35 33.05 -3.15
CA ILE A 98 -5.92 32.29 -2.03
C ILE A 98 -5.43 32.88 -0.70
N ILE A 99 -4.13 33.09 -0.52
CA ILE A 99 -3.56 33.70 0.70
C ILE A 99 -4.07 35.13 0.93
N ALA A 100 -4.35 35.89 -0.13
CA ALA A 100 -4.90 37.24 -0.02
C ALA A 100 -6.42 37.29 0.29
N ALA A 101 -7.16 36.20 0.04
CA ALA A 101 -8.62 36.19 0.16
C ALA A 101 -9.14 36.26 1.62
N GLN A 102 -8.41 35.66 2.57
CA GLN A 102 -8.75 35.69 3.99
C GLN A 102 -7.52 35.45 4.88
N GLN A 103 -7.64 35.67 6.20
CA GLN A 103 -6.57 35.32 7.15
C GLN A 103 -6.59 33.82 7.45
N TRP A 104 -5.60 33.10 6.95
CA TRP A 104 -5.43 31.67 7.17
C TRP A 104 -4.47 31.39 8.33
N PRO A 105 -4.90 30.68 9.40
CA PRO A 105 -3.98 30.00 10.30
C PRO A 105 -3.07 29.00 9.58
N CYS A 106 -1.84 28.86 10.05
CA CYS A 106 -0.89 27.86 9.60
C CYS A 106 -1.34 26.45 10.01
N SER A 107 -1.55 25.57 9.04
CA SER A 107 -2.01 24.18 9.21
C SER A 107 -1.10 23.33 10.09
N MET A 108 0.17 23.74 10.23
CA MET A 108 1.22 22.97 10.93
C MET A 108 1.52 23.47 12.35
N CYS A 109 1.10 24.69 12.72
CA CYS A 109 1.42 25.29 14.02
C CYS A 109 0.40 26.28 14.59
N GLY A 110 -0.76 26.46 13.95
CA GLY A 110 -1.84 27.34 14.42
C GLY A 110 -1.56 28.85 14.31
N ASN A 111 -0.35 29.28 13.95
CA ASN A 111 0.01 30.70 13.77
C ASN A 111 -1.01 31.39 12.84
N PRO A 112 -1.70 32.47 13.28
CA PRO A 112 -2.86 33.04 12.56
C PRO A 112 -2.54 33.70 11.21
N LYS A 113 -1.26 33.75 10.79
CA LYS A 113 -0.85 34.35 9.53
C LYS A 113 0.03 33.39 8.71
N ALA A 114 -0.62 32.55 7.90
CA ALA A 114 0.02 31.92 6.75
C ALA A 114 0.53 32.99 5.76
N LYS A 115 1.56 32.63 4.99
CA LYS A 115 2.21 33.49 3.98
C LYS A 115 2.28 32.83 2.61
N THR A 116 2.21 31.51 2.55
CA THR A 116 2.21 30.70 1.33
C THR A 116 1.36 29.46 1.55
N LEU A 117 0.96 28.82 0.45
CA LEU A 117 0.44 27.46 0.47
C LEU A 117 1.55 26.49 0.05
N VAL A 118 1.54 25.29 0.61
CA VAL A 118 2.18 24.12 -0.01
C VAL A 118 1.11 23.44 -0.86
N SER A 119 1.30 23.41 -2.17
CA SER A 119 0.31 22.97 -3.16
C SER A 119 0.78 21.71 -3.91
N THR A 120 -0.17 20.94 -4.41
CA THR A 120 0.04 19.69 -5.16
C THR A 120 -0.80 19.70 -6.45
N PRO A 121 -0.53 20.64 -7.39
CA PRO A 121 -1.34 20.81 -8.59
C PRO A 121 -1.14 19.64 -9.57
N CYS A 122 -2.20 18.88 -9.79
CA CYS A 122 -2.26 17.75 -10.72
C CYS A 122 -2.91 18.17 -12.05
N ASP A 123 -2.36 17.72 -13.18
CA ASP A 123 -2.88 18.07 -14.50
C ASP A 123 -4.01 17.13 -14.99
N TYR A 124 -5.15 17.73 -15.33
CA TYR A 124 -6.27 17.08 -16.01
C TYR A 124 -6.48 17.71 -17.40
N LEU A 125 -5.39 18.16 -18.02
CA LEU A 125 -5.37 18.90 -19.30
C LEU A 125 -5.79 18.06 -20.52
N GLN A 126 -6.02 16.76 -20.34
CA GLN A 126 -6.56 15.85 -21.35
C GLN A 126 -8.08 15.66 -21.25
N GLN A 127 -8.72 16.19 -20.21
CA GLN A 127 -10.18 16.19 -20.07
C GLN A 127 -10.79 17.44 -20.73
N ASP A 128 -12.10 17.44 -20.96
CA ASP A 128 -12.85 18.54 -21.56
C ASP A 128 -13.99 18.99 -20.61
N PRO A 129 -13.99 20.24 -20.12
CA PRO A 129 -12.96 21.26 -20.30
C PRO A 129 -11.64 20.90 -19.58
N PRO A 130 -10.47 21.34 -20.08
CA PRO A 130 -9.19 21.04 -19.45
C PRO A 130 -9.01 21.82 -18.14
N PHE A 131 -8.53 21.14 -17.10
CA PHE A 131 -8.32 21.77 -15.78
C PHE A 131 -7.03 21.31 -15.08
N VAL A 132 -6.71 22.02 -14.00
CA VAL A 132 -5.70 21.69 -12.99
C VAL A 132 -6.39 21.62 -11.65
N MET A 133 -6.09 20.62 -10.83
CA MET A 133 -6.68 20.44 -9.50
C MET A 133 -5.58 20.39 -8.45
N ASP A 134 -5.70 21.24 -7.43
CA ASP A 134 -4.76 21.34 -6.32
C ASP A 134 -5.32 20.55 -5.12
N PHE A 135 -4.76 19.37 -4.88
CA PHE A 135 -5.22 18.52 -3.79
C PHE A 135 -4.63 18.98 -2.46
N LEU A 136 -5.53 19.37 -1.54
CA LEU A 136 -5.25 19.73 -0.14
C LEU A 136 -4.13 20.77 0.06
N PRO A 137 -4.17 21.93 -0.63
CA PRO A 137 -3.15 22.97 -0.46
C PRO A 137 -3.11 23.51 0.97
N PHE A 138 -2.00 23.28 1.67
CA PHE A 138 -1.85 23.61 3.09
C PHE A 138 -1.37 25.06 3.29
N PRO A 139 -2.16 25.96 3.90
CA PRO A 139 -1.66 27.28 4.29
C PRO A 139 -0.61 27.14 5.40
N VAL A 140 0.57 27.75 5.20
CA VAL A 140 1.71 27.71 6.14
C VAL A 140 2.33 29.09 6.36
N CYS A 141 2.91 29.32 7.55
CA CYS A 141 3.47 30.62 7.95
C CYS A 141 4.83 30.98 7.34
N GLY A 142 5.39 30.14 6.47
CA GLY A 142 6.71 30.35 5.86
C GLY A 142 7.85 30.20 6.87
N SER A 143 7.71 29.30 7.84
CA SER A 143 8.81 28.89 8.71
C SER A 143 9.33 27.55 8.24
N GLN A 144 10.66 27.39 8.21
CA GLN A 144 11.32 26.22 7.62
C GLN A 144 10.83 24.87 8.19
N SER A 145 10.42 24.84 9.47
CA SER A 145 9.83 23.67 10.11
C SER A 145 8.41 23.37 9.63
N CYS A 146 7.55 24.40 9.50
CA CYS A 146 6.19 24.23 9.00
C CYS A 146 6.18 23.88 7.50
N ASP A 147 7.04 24.52 6.71
CA ASP A 147 7.15 24.26 5.27
C ASP A 147 7.66 22.83 5.02
N LYS A 148 8.66 22.36 5.81
CA LYS A 148 9.13 20.97 5.78
C LYS A 148 8.04 19.99 6.21
N GLN A 149 7.33 20.26 7.30
CA GLN A 149 6.26 19.36 7.79
C GLN A 149 5.09 19.27 6.82
N ALA A 150 4.71 20.38 6.18
CA ALA A 150 3.68 20.40 5.16
C ALA A 150 4.11 19.60 3.93
N LYS A 151 5.35 19.73 3.45
CA LYS A 151 5.88 18.87 2.37
C LYS A 151 5.84 17.38 2.72
N ILE A 152 6.22 17.00 3.95
CA ILE A 152 6.17 15.61 4.42
C ILE A 152 4.72 15.10 4.43
N THR A 153 3.80 15.86 5.03
CA THR A 153 2.36 15.53 5.10
C THR A 153 1.76 15.39 3.70
N THR A 154 2.13 16.28 2.77
CA THR A 154 1.69 16.25 1.37
C THR A 154 2.21 14.99 0.66
N ALA A 155 3.49 14.63 0.84
CA ALA A 155 4.06 13.43 0.24
C ALA A 155 3.44 12.13 0.80
N GLN A 156 3.06 12.12 2.09
CA GLN A 156 2.32 11.01 2.71
C GLN A 156 0.92 10.87 2.09
N LEU A 157 0.14 11.95 2.03
CA LEU A 157 -1.19 11.96 1.42
C LEU A 157 -1.16 11.58 -0.07
N MET A 158 -0.19 12.07 -0.85
CA MET A 158 -0.03 11.66 -2.25
C MET A 158 0.31 10.18 -2.40
N LYS A 159 1.03 9.58 -1.43
CA LYS A 159 1.31 8.13 -1.41
C LYS A 159 0.08 7.30 -0.99
N GLU A 160 -0.78 7.85 -0.14
CA GLU A 160 -2.05 7.20 0.28
C GLU A 160 -3.11 7.25 -0.83
N VAL A 161 -3.23 8.37 -1.54
CA VAL A 161 -4.22 8.56 -2.61
C VAL A 161 -3.76 7.99 -3.96
N PHE A 162 -2.46 8.06 -4.27
CA PHE A 162 -1.88 7.59 -5.55
C PHE A 162 -0.67 6.66 -5.29
N PRO A 163 -0.90 5.43 -4.79
CA PRO A 163 0.18 4.52 -4.39
C PRO A 163 1.13 4.16 -5.55
N GLU A 164 0.63 4.08 -6.79
CA GLU A 164 1.41 3.88 -8.01
C GLU A 164 2.32 5.06 -8.42
N HIS A 165 2.23 6.20 -7.71
CA HIS A 165 3.03 7.41 -7.99
C HIS A 165 3.86 7.88 -6.78
N GLY A 166 3.57 7.39 -5.57
CA GLY A 166 4.18 7.87 -4.32
C GLY A 166 5.72 7.77 -4.24
N GLU A 167 6.34 6.78 -4.90
CA GLU A 167 7.80 6.61 -4.87
C GLU A 167 8.54 7.72 -5.64
N GLN A 168 8.03 8.15 -6.79
CA GLN A 168 8.70 9.18 -7.61
C GLN A 168 8.52 10.60 -7.07
N ALA A 169 7.48 10.85 -6.27
CA ALA A 169 7.20 12.16 -5.69
C ALA A 169 8.09 12.49 -4.47
N ALA A 170 8.48 11.48 -3.69
CA ALA A 170 9.16 11.68 -2.41
C ALA A 170 10.66 12.02 -2.53
N GLU A 171 11.38 11.42 -3.49
CA GLU A 171 12.84 11.58 -3.59
C GLU A 171 13.28 12.91 -4.26
N ALA A 172 12.45 13.44 -5.16
CA ALA A 172 12.86 14.45 -6.15
C ALA A 172 13.15 15.86 -5.60
N ASP A 173 12.68 16.19 -4.39
CA ASP A 173 12.70 17.56 -3.84
C ASP A 173 13.28 17.66 -2.41
N LEU A 174 13.77 16.53 -1.85
CA LEU A 174 14.29 16.46 -0.46
C LEU A 174 15.82 16.24 -0.37
N THR A 175 16.50 15.94 -1.48
CA THR A 175 17.84 15.32 -1.47
C THR A 175 18.98 16.15 -2.09
N ASN A 176 18.71 17.23 -2.83
CA ASN A 176 19.73 17.95 -3.60
C ASN A 176 19.97 19.41 -3.16
N PRO A 177 20.94 19.66 -2.26
CA PRO A 177 21.42 20.99 -1.92
C PRO A 177 22.82 21.32 -2.50
N LYS A 178 23.23 20.73 -3.65
CA LYS A 178 24.36 21.18 -4.52
C LYS A 178 24.59 20.22 -5.71
N ALA A 179 24.79 20.78 -6.90
CA ALA A 179 25.31 20.03 -8.06
C ALA A 179 26.45 20.79 -8.75
N ALA A 180 27.57 20.11 -8.99
CA ALA A 180 28.71 20.54 -9.80
C ALA A 180 29.46 19.30 -10.34
N LEU A 181 30.12 19.44 -11.49
CA LEU A 181 30.87 18.40 -12.25
C LEU A 181 32.34 18.85 -12.44
N PRO A 182 33.31 18.01 -12.90
CA PRO A 182 33.27 16.63 -13.44
C PRO A 182 34.08 15.63 -12.55
N SER A 183 34.79 14.53 -12.94
CA SER A 183 35.22 13.91 -14.23
C SER A 183 35.65 12.42 -14.11
N HIS A 184 35.76 11.77 -15.29
CA HIS A 184 36.69 10.70 -15.75
C HIS A 184 37.98 10.40 -14.94
N ALA A 185 38.61 9.20 -15.00
CA ALA A 185 38.32 7.92 -15.68
C ALA A 185 39.18 6.74 -15.09
N ASP A 186 39.00 5.52 -15.64
CA ASP A 186 39.81 4.26 -15.74
C ASP A 186 41.11 4.04 -14.90
N ASP A 187 41.63 2.82 -14.65
CA ASP A 187 41.57 1.56 -15.41
C ASP A 187 41.75 0.29 -14.51
N ARG A 188 41.76 -0.93 -15.08
CA ARG A 188 41.90 -2.24 -14.41
C ARG A 188 43.25 -2.94 -14.69
N LYS A 189 43.70 -3.80 -13.75
CA LYS A 189 44.02 -5.22 -14.05
C LYS A 189 44.24 -6.16 -12.85
N ASP A 190 43.84 -7.41 -13.08
CA ASP A 190 44.20 -8.77 -12.61
C ASP A 190 45.45 -8.94 -11.69
N LEU A 191 45.63 -10.00 -10.89
CA LEU A 191 44.98 -11.33 -10.76
C LEU A 191 44.73 -11.70 -9.29
N CYS A 192 43.85 -12.68 -9.03
CA CYS A 192 44.16 -13.90 -8.25
C CYS A 192 42.93 -14.83 -8.13
N ASP A 193 43.08 -16.10 -8.50
CA ASP A 193 42.00 -17.08 -8.51
C ASP A 193 41.95 -17.92 -7.23
N VAL A 194 40.86 -17.76 -6.48
CA VAL A 194 40.33 -18.73 -5.50
C VAL A 194 38.82 -18.72 -5.72
N PRO A 195 38.13 -19.87 -5.86
CA PRO A 195 36.68 -19.88 -6.05
C PRO A 195 36.00 -19.17 -4.86
N PRO A 196 35.26 -18.07 -5.08
CA PRO A 196 34.71 -17.29 -3.99
C PRO A 196 33.62 -18.10 -3.28
N LEU A 197 33.64 -18.05 -1.95
CA LEU A 197 32.51 -18.48 -1.13
C LEU A 197 31.30 -17.60 -1.54
N GLU A 198 30.19 -18.19 -1.98
CA GLU A 198 29.00 -17.46 -2.46
C GLU A 198 28.22 -16.82 -1.31
N VAL A 199 28.84 -15.84 -0.66
CA VAL A 199 28.31 -15.09 0.48
C VAL A 199 27.59 -13.86 -0.05
N GLN A 200 26.28 -13.80 0.19
CA GLN A 200 25.41 -12.71 -0.24
C GLN A 200 25.13 -11.72 0.91
N ALA A 201 24.62 -10.54 0.60
CA ALA A 201 24.07 -9.63 1.62
C ALA A 201 22.99 -10.35 2.46
N GLY A 202 23.02 -10.16 3.78
CA GLY A 202 22.18 -10.88 4.75
C GLY A 202 22.75 -12.22 5.23
N SER A 203 23.81 -12.75 4.63
CA SER A 203 24.43 -14.02 5.07
C SER A 203 25.03 -13.91 6.47
N LYS A 204 24.77 -14.91 7.34
CA LYS A 204 25.50 -15.08 8.61
C LYS A 204 26.84 -15.77 8.37
N VAL A 205 27.92 -15.14 8.83
CA VAL A 205 29.29 -15.62 8.70
C VAL A 205 30.04 -15.53 10.03
N GLU A 206 30.96 -16.46 10.25
CA GLU A 206 31.94 -16.40 11.34
C GLU A 206 33.27 -15.86 10.79
N VAL A 207 33.85 -14.90 11.49
CA VAL A 207 35.19 -14.36 11.18
C VAL A 207 36.26 -15.33 11.69
N HIS A 208 37.28 -15.64 10.88
CA HIS A 208 38.35 -16.56 11.27
C HIS A 208 39.70 -16.19 10.63
N SER A 209 40.78 -16.84 11.07
CA SER A 209 42.13 -16.77 10.48
C SER A 209 42.83 -15.40 10.47
N LEU A 210 42.26 -14.35 11.06
CA LEU A 210 42.90 -13.04 11.17
C LEU A 210 44.13 -13.09 12.10
N GLN A 211 45.24 -12.48 11.68
CA GLN A 211 46.55 -12.58 12.35
C GLN A 211 46.97 -11.33 13.14
N SER A 212 46.45 -10.13 12.79
CA SER A 212 46.74 -8.90 13.54
C SER A 212 46.24 -8.99 14.98
N ALA A 213 46.77 -8.16 15.89
CA ALA A 213 46.36 -8.17 17.29
C ALA A 213 44.85 -7.88 17.43
N GLU A 214 44.37 -6.82 16.79
CA GLU A 214 42.94 -6.46 16.70
C GLU A 214 42.12 -7.54 15.97
N GLY A 215 42.67 -8.12 14.91
CA GLY A 215 42.01 -9.14 14.11
C GLY A 215 41.77 -10.44 14.88
N ARG A 216 42.74 -10.86 15.71
CA ARG A 216 42.61 -12.06 16.55
C ARG A 216 41.46 -11.96 17.55
N ASN A 217 41.12 -10.76 18.02
CA ASN A 217 39.98 -10.53 18.91
C ASN A 217 38.61 -10.67 18.21
N MET A 218 38.57 -10.74 16.87
CA MET A 218 37.35 -10.97 16.08
C MET A 218 37.22 -12.42 15.58
N ASN A 219 38.26 -13.27 15.73
CA ASN A 219 38.17 -14.66 15.33
C ASN A 219 37.18 -15.41 16.23
N GLY A 220 36.16 -16.03 15.64
CA GLY A 220 35.04 -16.66 16.35
C GLY A 220 33.78 -15.79 16.47
N CYS A 221 33.85 -14.50 16.16
CA CYS A 221 32.68 -13.63 16.18
C CYS A 221 31.77 -13.90 14.97
N VAL A 222 30.46 -13.97 15.23
CA VAL A 222 29.41 -14.06 14.20
C VAL A 222 29.03 -12.65 13.73
N ALA A 223 28.87 -12.51 12.41
CA ALA A 223 28.52 -11.27 11.75
C ALA A 223 27.48 -11.50 10.64
N THR A 224 26.78 -10.44 10.27
CA THR A 224 25.93 -10.38 9.07
C THR A 224 26.68 -9.64 7.97
N VAL A 225 26.73 -10.19 6.75
CA VAL A 225 27.29 -9.49 5.59
C VAL A 225 26.32 -8.42 5.08
N LEU A 226 26.81 -7.21 4.85
CA LEU A 226 26.02 -6.09 4.32
C LEU A 226 26.24 -5.89 2.81
N GLU A 227 27.49 -5.76 2.38
CA GLU A 227 27.86 -5.59 0.96
C GLU A 227 29.22 -6.24 0.64
N PHE A 228 29.47 -6.50 -0.65
CA PHE A 228 30.82 -6.78 -1.15
C PHE A 228 31.41 -5.53 -1.81
N ASN A 229 32.44 -4.96 -1.20
CA ASN A 229 33.09 -3.75 -1.65
C ASN A 229 34.10 -4.06 -2.76
N ALA A 230 33.67 -4.00 -4.01
CA ALA A 230 34.40 -4.49 -5.17
C ALA A 230 35.79 -3.86 -5.38
N SER A 231 35.98 -2.58 -5.03
CA SER A 231 37.28 -1.89 -5.17
C SER A 231 38.32 -2.33 -4.14
N SER A 232 37.90 -2.72 -2.93
CA SER A 232 38.80 -3.22 -1.88
C SER A 232 38.87 -4.75 -1.78
N LYS A 233 38.09 -5.47 -2.60
CA LYS A 233 37.92 -6.94 -2.58
C LYS A 233 37.61 -7.49 -1.18
N ARG A 234 36.74 -6.81 -0.42
CA ARG A 234 36.37 -7.15 0.97
C ARG A 234 34.86 -7.08 1.15
N PHE A 235 34.33 -7.94 2.01
CA PHE A 235 32.98 -7.80 2.53
C PHE A 235 32.95 -6.74 3.62
N ILE A 236 31.92 -5.89 3.61
CA ILE A 236 31.52 -5.12 4.78
C ILE A 236 30.59 -6.00 5.59
N ILE A 237 30.95 -6.26 6.84
CA ILE A 237 30.18 -7.07 7.78
C ILE A 237 29.83 -6.26 9.02
N GLN A 238 28.68 -6.58 9.62
CA GLN A 238 28.26 -6.07 10.93
C GLN A 238 28.34 -7.20 11.96
N LEU A 239 29.19 -7.03 12.97
CA LEU A 239 29.31 -7.98 14.08
C LEU A 239 28.01 -7.97 14.90
N GLN A 240 27.54 -9.16 15.31
CA GLN A 240 26.26 -9.28 16.05
C GLN A 240 26.41 -8.91 17.53
N ASP A 241 27.49 -9.35 18.19
CA ASP A 241 27.85 -8.97 19.56
C ASP A 241 29.37 -8.78 19.69
N THR A 242 29.80 -7.56 20.05
CA THR A 242 31.16 -7.30 20.56
C THR A 242 31.13 -6.45 21.83
N VAL A 243 31.54 -7.07 22.94
CA VAL A 243 31.65 -6.43 24.25
C VAL A 243 32.64 -5.26 24.17
N GLY A 244 32.14 -4.03 24.21
CA GLY A 244 32.93 -2.80 24.20
C GLY A 244 32.74 -1.88 22.98
N ALA A 245 31.94 -2.25 21.97
CA ALA A 245 31.54 -1.31 20.92
C ALA A 245 30.70 -0.16 21.51
N GLN A 246 31.03 1.09 21.18
CA GLN A 246 30.31 2.27 21.69
C GLN A 246 29.41 2.93 20.62
N THR A 247 29.69 2.67 19.35
CA THR A 247 28.99 3.24 18.19
C THR A 247 28.59 2.14 17.19
N GLN A 248 27.67 2.47 16.28
CA GLN A 248 27.30 1.58 15.17
C GLN A 248 28.47 1.39 14.17
N GLU A 249 29.38 2.36 14.07
CA GLU A 249 30.57 2.26 13.21
C GLU A 249 31.60 1.27 13.77
N ASP A 250 31.70 1.13 15.09
CA ASP A 250 32.56 0.12 15.75
C ASP A 250 32.17 -1.32 15.39
N LEU A 251 30.89 -1.58 15.05
CA LEU A 251 30.40 -2.90 14.64
C LEU A 251 30.72 -3.24 13.17
N LEU A 252 31.06 -2.23 12.35
CA LEU A 252 31.35 -2.41 10.93
C LEU A 252 32.82 -2.76 10.70
N LYS A 253 33.07 -3.85 9.95
CA LYS A 253 34.42 -4.33 9.62
C LYS A 253 34.54 -4.71 8.15
N ARG A 254 35.72 -4.49 7.57
CA ARG A 254 36.05 -4.81 6.16
C ARG A 254 36.92 -6.06 6.09
N ILE A 255 36.30 -7.23 6.07
CA ILE A 255 36.99 -8.52 6.12
C ILE A 255 37.12 -9.10 4.71
N LYS A 256 38.27 -9.73 4.41
CA LYS A 256 38.47 -10.38 3.11
C LYS A 256 37.74 -11.74 3.03
N PRO A 257 37.35 -12.23 1.85
CA PRO A 257 36.65 -13.51 1.70
C PRO A 257 37.31 -14.70 2.38
N GLU A 258 38.64 -14.83 2.35
CA GLU A 258 39.35 -15.98 2.94
C GLU A 258 39.32 -16.04 4.48
N ASN A 259 38.91 -14.95 5.13
CA ASN A 259 38.78 -14.82 6.59
C ASN A 259 37.31 -14.90 7.07
N LEU A 260 36.40 -15.35 6.19
CA LEU A 260 35.01 -15.65 6.52
C LEU A 260 34.72 -17.13 6.30
N ARG A 261 33.82 -17.69 7.11
CA ARG A 261 33.20 -19.00 6.88
C ARG A 261 31.72 -18.95 7.26
N TRP A 262 30.92 -19.89 6.80
CA TRP A 262 29.53 -19.98 7.23
C TRP A 262 29.46 -20.21 8.74
N ALA A 263 28.68 -19.38 9.45
CA ALA A 263 28.38 -19.63 10.85
C ALA A 263 27.46 -20.85 10.91
N ASN A 264 27.94 -21.96 11.49
CA ASN A 264 27.11 -23.15 11.67
C ASN A 264 26.10 -22.88 12.78
N ASP A 265 24.81 -23.10 12.51
CA ASP A 265 23.73 -23.11 13.52
C ASP A 265 23.89 -24.33 14.46
N ARG A 266 24.91 -24.31 15.31
CA ARG A 266 25.01 -25.21 16.46
C ARG A 266 24.08 -24.68 17.53
N GLY A 267 22.99 -25.41 17.78
CA GLY A 267 22.09 -25.12 18.89
C GLY A 267 22.82 -25.21 20.24
N GLU A 268 22.37 -24.43 21.21
CA GLU A 268 22.93 -24.35 22.56
C GLU A 268 22.55 -25.58 23.41
N GLU A 269 23.12 -26.74 23.10
CA GLU A 269 23.12 -27.89 24.01
C GLU A 269 24.16 -27.66 25.12
N GLY A 270 23.71 -27.09 26.23
CA GLY A 270 24.56 -26.77 27.39
C GLY A 270 24.81 -27.97 28.31
N ASP A 271 26.04 -28.50 28.28
CA ASP A 271 26.57 -29.39 29.32
C ASP A 271 26.63 -28.66 30.67
N GLY A 272 26.01 -29.21 31.73
CA GLY A 272 25.96 -28.47 33.01
C GLY A 272 25.21 -29.10 34.19
N ALA A 273 25.40 -30.38 34.50
CA ALA A 273 24.92 -30.96 35.77
C ALA A 273 25.95 -31.92 36.39
N ARG A 274 26.41 -31.62 37.62
CA ARG A 274 27.18 -32.54 38.47
C ARG A 274 26.23 -33.37 39.35
N ASP A 275 26.61 -34.61 39.62
CA ASP A 275 26.00 -35.41 40.69
C ASP A 275 26.30 -34.80 42.07
N GLU A 276 25.25 -34.51 42.85
CA GLU A 276 25.33 -34.49 44.31
C GLU A 276 24.22 -35.38 44.90
N LYS A 277 24.62 -36.28 45.81
CA LYS A 277 23.70 -37.22 46.49
C LYS A 277 23.19 -36.57 47.78
N GLY A 278 21.88 -36.27 47.84
CA GLY A 278 21.26 -35.52 48.95
C GLY A 278 20.05 -36.18 49.60
N ASP A 279 20.29 -37.28 50.34
CA ASP A 279 19.50 -37.83 51.46
C ASP A 279 17.97 -38.13 51.31
N ARG A 280 17.40 -38.89 52.27
CA ARG A 280 15.99 -39.34 52.32
C ARG A 280 15.27 -38.85 53.58
N GLY A 281 14.77 -37.62 53.54
CA GLY A 281 13.85 -37.11 54.57
C GLY A 281 12.44 -37.73 54.46
N VAL A 282 12.08 -38.64 55.36
CA VAL A 282 10.71 -39.18 55.47
C VAL A 282 9.88 -38.29 56.39
N HIS A 283 8.78 -37.72 55.88
CA HIS A 283 7.69 -37.21 56.71
C HIS A 283 6.33 -37.48 56.08
N ALA A 284 5.36 -37.82 56.93
CA ALA A 284 4.02 -38.26 56.53
C ALA A 284 2.94 -37.22 56.88
N GLY A 285 1.84 -37.26 56.13
CA GLY A 285 0.53 -36.79 56.59
C GLY A 285 0.18 -35.32 56.34
N GLU A 286 -0.45 -35.04 55.20
CA GLU A 286 -1.51 -34.01 55.18
C GLU A 286 -2.55 -34.27 54.07
N SER A 287 -3.83 -34.29 54.43
CA SER A 287 -4.94 -34.64 53.53
C SER A 287 -5.40 -33.44 52.71
N LYS A 288 -4.60 -33.02 51.72
CA LYS A 288 -4.94 -31.88 50.85
C LYS A 288 -5.89 -32.27 49.71
N ARG A 289 -7.09 -31.69 49.76
CA ARG A 289 -8.21 -31.82 48.80
C ARG A 289 -7.75 -31.42 47.39
N LYS A 290 -7.47 -32.40 46.53
CA LYS A 290 -6.98 -32.19 45.15
C LYS A 290 -7.99 -31.45 44.28
N THR A 291 -7.92 -30.11 44.26
CA THR A 291 -8.38 -29.34 43.11
C THR A 291 -7.61 -29.81 41.87
N LYS A 292 -8.33 -30.19 40.81
CA LYS A 292 -7.71 -30.40 39.49
C LYS A 292 -7.39 -29.04 38.88
N THR A 293 -6.35 -28.38 39.36
CA THR A 293 -5.65 -27.35 38.57
C THR A 293 -5.16 -28.04 37.31
N SER A 294 -5.85 -27.82 36.19
CA SER A 294 -5.45 -28.37 34.89
C SER A 294 -4.04 -27.87 34.59
N ALA A 295 -3.07 -28.78 34.53
CA ALA A 295 -1.69 -28.46 34.24
C ALA A 295 -1.59 -27.97 32.80
N ARG A 296 -1.74 -26.66 32.61
CA ARG A 296 -1.71 -25.99 31.31
C ARG A 296 -0.38 -26.32 30.65
N VAL A 297 -0.43 -27.05 29.54
CA VAL A 297 0.77 -27.46 28.79
C VAL A 297 1.60 -26.22 28.50
N ARG A 298 2.88 -26.24 28.91
CA ARG A 298 3.82 -25.14 28.62
C ARG A 298 3.99 -25.05 27.11
N LYS A 299 3.40 -24.03 26.51
CA LYS A 299 3.60 -23.65 25.11
C LYS A 299 5.06 -23.30 24.88
N GLY A 300 5.62 -23.73 23.75
CA GLY A 300 7.02 -23.50 23.41
C GLY A 300 7.22 -22.46 22.31
N PRO A 301 8.48 -22.11 21.96
CA PRO A 301 8.81 -21.30 20.80
C PRO A 301 8.33 -21.89 19.45
N SER A 302 7.97 -23.17 19.43
CA SER A 302 7.29 -23.84 18.31
C SER A 302 5.83 -23.40 18.14
N ASP A 303 5.16 -22.99 19.21
CA ASP A 303 3.75 -22.56 19.19
C ASP A 303 3.61 -21.08 18.79
N ASN A 304 4.54 -20.23 19.23
CA ASN A 304 4.63 -18.84 18.76
C ASN A 304 4.80 -18.77 17.23
N ARG A 305 5.62 -19.66 16.63
CA ARG A 305 5.73 -19.76 15.16
C ARG A 305 4.48 -20.27 14.45
N LYS A 306 3.54 -20.93 15.14
CA LYS A 306 2.20 -21.25 14.60
C LYS A 306 1.27 -20.04 14.74
N ALA A 307 1.36 -19.32 15.85
CA ALA A 307 0.61 -18.11 16.12
C ALA A 307 0.95 -16.98 15.12
N GLU A 308 2.23 -16.83 14.77
CA GLU A 308 2.71 -15.91 13.72
C GLU A 308 2.14 -16.27 12.34
N ARG A 309 2.07 -17.56 11.99
CA ARG A 309 1.42 -18.00 10.74
C ARG A 309 -0.08 -17.73 10.72
N ALA A 310 -0.75 -17.87 11.87
CA ALA A 310 -2.16 -17.50 12.00
C ALA A 310 -2.35 -15.98 11.85
N LEU A 311 -1.48 -15.15 12.46
CA LEU A 311 -1.48 -13.70 12.26
C LEU A 311 -1.24 -13.29 10.79
N GLN A 312 -0.32 -13.96 10.09
CA GLN A 312 -0.11 -13.77 8.65
C GLN A 312 -1.36 -14.18 7.83
N THR A 313 -2.01 -15.28 8.22
CA THR A 313 -3.26 -15.76 7.60
C THR A 313 -4.39 -14.76 7.80
N ALA A 314 -4.46 -14.10 8.97
CA ALA A 314 -5.45 -13.06 9.24
C ALA A 314 -5.29 -11.87 8.29
N GLY A 315 -4.06 -11.37 8.11
CA GLY A 315 -3.75 -10.29 7.15
C GLY A 315 -4.07 -10.69 5.70
N LEU A 316 -3.70 -11.90 5.28
CA LEU A 316 -4.01 -12.42 3.94
C LEU A 316 -5.52 -12.64 3.69
N SER A 317 -6.31 -12.85 4.74
CA SER A 317 -7.77 -13.02 4.63
C SER A 317 -8.47 -11.67 4.56
N ALA A 318 -8.04 -10.69 5.38
CA ALA A 318 -8.48 -9.30 5.28
C ALA A 318 -8.24 -8.71 3.87
N MET A 319 -7.06 -8.93 3.29
CA MET A 319 -6.73 -8.50 1.92
C MET A 319 -7.63 -9.11 0.83
N LYS A 320 -8.39 -10.17 1.13
CA LYS A 320 -9.33 -10.83 0.23
C LYS A 320 -10.80 -10.45 0.51
N GLY A 321 -11.06 -9.67 1.56
CA GLY A 321 -12.41 -9.43 2.07
C GLY A 321 -13.01 -10.60 2.87
N ASP A 322 -12.24 -11.67 3.13
CA ASP A 322 -12.68 -12.79 3.97
C ASP A 322 -12.49 -12.42 5.45
N TRP A 323 -13.43 -11.60 5.93
CA TRP A 323 -13.42 -11.11 7.30
C TRP A 323 -13.65 -12.21 8.34
N ARG A 324 -14.35 -13.31 7.98
CA ARG A 324 -14.56 -14.45 8.88
C ARG A 324 -13.25 -15.20 9.11
N ALA A 325 -12.59 -15.64 8.05
CA ALA A 325 -11.27 -16.29 8.17
C ALA A 325 -10.23 -15.35 8.78
N CYS A 326 -10.33 -14.04 8.54
CA CYS A 326 -9.51 -13.04 9.22
C CYS A 326 -9.68 -13.08 10.75
N ALA A 327 -10.92 -13.03 11.25
CA ALA A 327 -11.21 -13.12 12.68
C ALA A 327 -10.81 -14.48 13.27
N ASP A 328 -11.15 -15.59 12.61
CA ASP A 328 -10.76 -16.93 13.06
C ASP A 328 -9.24 -17.10 13.13
N ALA A 329 -8.50 -16.54 12.18
CA ALA A 329 -7.04 -16.58 12.17
C ALA A 329 -6.42 -15.68 13.27
N TYR A 330 -6.98 -14.50 13.55
CA TYR A 330 -6.57 -13.69 14.71
C TYR A 330 -6.85 -14.41 16.04
N LYS A 331 -8.04 -14.99 16.21
CA LYS A 331 -8.40 -15.81 17.40
C LYS A 331 -7.44 -16.99 17.55
N THR A 332 -7.21 -17.74 16.48
CA THR A 332 -6.27 -18.87 16.43
C THR A 332 -4.84 -18.44 16.78
N GLY A 333 -4.39 -17.27 16.31
CA GLY A 333 -3.10 -16.68 16.69
C GLY A 333 -2.99 -16.47 18.20
N TYR A 334 -4.01 -15.86 18.80
CA TYR A 334 -4.06 -15.66 20.25
C TYR A 334 -4.12 -16.98 21.04
N GLU A 335 -4.95 -17.93 20.60
CA GLU A 335 -5.12 -19.23 21.25
C GLU A 335 -3.91 -20.15 21.09
N LEU A 336 -3.04 -19.93 20.10
CA LEU A 336 -1.77 -20.64 19.93
C LEU A 336 -0.60 -19.98 20.66
N GLY A 337 -0.49 -18.66 20.68
CA GLY A 337 0.65 -17.93 21.28
C GLY A 337 0.87 -18.19 22.79
N ALA A 338 2.12 -18.16 23.25
CA ALA A 338 2.45 -18.22 24.67
C ALA A 338 1.96 -16.97 25.44
N PRO A 339 1.75 -17.01 26.78
CA PRO A 339 1.20 -15.88 27.55
C PRO A 339 2.07 -14.60 27.53
N ASP A 340 3.35 -14.77 27.20
CA ASP A 340 4.42 -13.78 27.05
C ASP A 340 4.72 -13.43 25.57
N TRP A 341 4.02 -14.03 24.60
CA TRP A 341 4.21 -13.74 23.18
C TRP A 341 3.77 -12.30 22.86
N HIS A 342 4.74 -11.48 22.44
CA HIS A 342 4.62 -10.02 22.29
C HIS A 342 3.60 -9.54 21.23
N LEU A 343 3.15 -10.42 20.33
CA LEU A 343 2.08 -10.14 19.35
C LEU A 343 0.69 -10.60 19.85
N GLY A 344 0.60 -11.03 21.11
CA GLY A 344 -0.65 -11.42 21.75
C GLY A 344 -1.70 -10.31 21.70
N TYR A 345 -1.36 -9.07 22.08
CA TYR A 345 -2.34 -7.98 21.97
C TYR A 345 -2.70 -7.62 20.53
N CYS A 346 -1.77 -7.74 19.58
CA CYS A 346 -2.07 -7.53 18.15
C CYS A 346 -3.19 -8.48 17.68
N CYS A 347 -3.17 -9.74 18.11
CA CYS A 347 -4.23 -10.71 17.80
C CYS A 347 -5.57 -10.35 18.45
N VAL A 348 -5.58 -9.90 19.71
CA VAL A 348 -6.82 -9.45 20.38
C VAL A 348 -7.37 -8.17 19.73
N SER A 349 -6.51 -7.20 19.41
CA SER A 349 -6.94 -5.95 18.75
C SER A 349 -7.47 -6.22 17.34
N GLY A 350 -6.77 -7.01 16.52
CA GLY A 350 -7.23 -7.41 15.19
C GLY A 350 -8.58 -8.15 15.21
N PHE A 351 -8.70 -9.21 16.02
CA PHE A 351 -9.97 -9.95 16.19
C PHE A 351 -11.12 -9.01 16.61
N THR A 352 -10.87 -8.16 17.61
CA THR A 352 -11.91 -7.25 18.10
C THR A 352 -12.25 -6.14 17.09
N SER A 353 -11.30 -5.60 16.33
CA SER A 353 -11.56 -4.60 15.28
C SER A 353 -12.56 -5.12 14.25
N VAL A 354 -12.33 -6.32 13.71
CA VAL A 354 -13.20 -6.92 12.69
C VAL A 354 -14.65 -7.07 13.21
N LEU A 355 -14.82 -7.45 14.49
CA LEU A 355 -16.14 -7.50 15.14
C LEU A 355 -16.75 -6.10 15.36
N ARG A 356 -15.97 -5.13 15.85
CA ARG A 356 -16.47 -3.74 16.07
C ARG A 356 -16.90 -3.08 14.77
N GLU A 357 -16.18 -3.32 13.68
CA GLU A 357 -16.48 -2.81 12.34
C GLU A 357 -17.73 -3.45 11.71
N THR A 358 -18.23 -4.55 12.31
CA THR A 358 -19.47 -5.28 11.92
C THR A 358 -19.44 -5.83 10.49
N HIS A 359 -18.27 -6.26 10.03
CA HIS A 359 -18.11 -6.94 8.72
C HIS A 359 -18.89 -8.26 8.61
N PHE A 360 -19.16 -8.91 9.75
CA PHE A 360 -20.04 -10.07 9.86
C PHE A 360 -20.71 -10.10 11.27
N PRO A 361 -21.85 -10.79 11.46
CA PRO A 361 -22.48 -10.93 12.77
C PRO A 361 -21.71 -11.88 13.69
N ALA A 362 -21.34 -11.41 14.89
CA ALA A 362 -20.58 -12.20 15.86
C ALA A 362 -21.30 -13.51 16.25
N SER A 363 -20.60 -14.63 16.16
CA SER A 363 -21.12 -15.96 16.51
C SER A 363 -21.15 -16.18 18.03
N THR A 364 -21.87 -17.22 18.47
CA THR A 364 -21.87 -17.65 19.87
C THR A 364 -20.48 -18.03 20.37
N ASP A 365 -19.58 -18.51 19.50
CA ASP A 365 -18.20 -18.84 19.85
C ASP A 365 -17.33 -17.59 20.01
N ASP A 366 -17.47 -16.58 19.14
CA ASP A 366 -16.80 -15.28 19.30
C ASP A 366 -17.19 -14.62 20.63
N LEU A 367 -18.49 -14.61 20.91
CA LEU A 367 -19.06 -14.09 22.17
C LEU A 367 -18.61 -14.91 23.38
N SER A 368 -18.43 -16.23 23.24
CA SER A 368 -17.90 -17.08 24.31
C SER A 368 -16.41 -16.82 24.54
N PHE A 369 -15.62 -16.63 23.49
CA PHE A 369 -14.19 -16.28 23.56
C PHE A 369 -13.98 -14.93 24.23
N LEU A 370 -14.66 -13.85 23.80
CA LEU A 370 -14.57 -12.53 24.42
C LEU A 370 -14.92 -12.57 25.92
N ARG A 371 -16.00 -13.28 26.28
CA ARG A 371 -16.48 -13.44 27.67
C ARG A 371 -15.53 -14.26 28.53
N GLN A 372 -14.82 -15.24 27.97
CA GLN A 372 -13.78 -16.00 28.66
C GLN A 372 -12.52 -15.17 28.84
N LEU A 373 -12.05 -14.56 27.75
CA LEU A 373 -10.87 -13.69 27.73
C LEU A 373 -10.99 -12.55 28.74
N GLY A 374 -12.13 -11.84 28.74
CA GLY A 374 -12.44 -10.76 29.68
C GLY A 374 -12.57 -11.17 31.16
N LYS A 375 -12.46 -12.47 31.49
CA LYS A 375 -12.54 -13.02 32.86
C LYS A 375 -11.29 -13.78 33.31
N ALA A 376 -10.31 -13.99 32.43
CA ALA A 376 -9.10 -14.75 32.72
C ALA A 376 -8.09 -13.88 33.49
N GLU A 377 -8.02 -14.00 34.82
CA GLU A 377 -7.16 -13.16 35.66
C GLU A 377 -5.66 -13.32 35.35
N ASP A 378 -5.25 -14.45 34.77
CA ASP A 378 -3.90 -14.74 34.27
C ASP A 378 -3.54 -14.01 32.96
N VAL A 379 -4.48 -13.31 32.35
CA VAL A 379 -4.30 -12.53 31.11
C VAL A 379 -4.02 -11.05 31.43
N PRO A 380 -3.15 -10.35 30.66
CA PRO A 380 -2.90 -8.92 30.83
C PRO A 380 -4.17 -8.06 30.86
N ALA A 381 -4.21 -7.06 31.75
CA ALA A 381 -5.38 -6.21 31.94
C ALA A 381 -5.88 -5.55 30.64
N LEU A 382 -4.97 -5.14 29.75
CA LEU A 382 -5.32 -4.55 28.44
C LEU A 382 -6.15 -5.50 27.55
N HIS A 383 -5.77 -6.78 27.47
CA HIS A 383 -6.51 -7.75 26.66
C HIS A 383 -7.92 -7.99 27.25
N ARG A 384 -8.01 -8.09 28.58
CA ARG A 384 -9.28 -8.28 29.29
C ARG A 384 -10.23 -7.09 29.08
N ALA A 385 -9.74 -5.87 29.23
CA ALA A 385 -10.52 -4.66 29.02
C ALA A 385 -11.02 -4.55 27.57
N GLN A 386 -10.14 -4.77 26.59
CA GLN A 386 -10.48 -4.74 25.16
C GLN A 386 -11.54 -5.80 24.79
N ALA A 387 -11.46 -6.98 25.41
CA ALA A 387 -12.45 -8.04 25.24
C ALA A 387 -13.80 -7.67 25.86
N GLN A 388 -13.84 -7.15 27.09
CA GLN A 388 -15.07 -6.70 27.75
C GLN A 388 -15.73 -5.53 27.03
N PHE A 389 -14.95 -4.54 26.58
CA PHE A 389 -15.43 -3.43 25.76
C PHE A 389 -16.13 -3.92 24.48
N THR A 390 -15.46 -4.82 23.74
CA THR A 390 -15.99 -5.34 22.48
C THR A 390 -17.21 -6.24 22.71
N TYR A 391 -17.22 -7.02 23.79
CA TYR A 391 -18.40 -7.81 24.20
C TYR A 391 -19.58 -6.90 24.61
N GLY A 392 -19.31 -5.77 25.28
CA GLY A 392 -20.29 -4.72 25.56
C GLY A 392 -20.89 -4.14 24.28
N LEU A 393 -20.06 -3.83 23.28
CA LEU A 393 -20.53 -3.36 21.97
C LEU A 393 -21.40 -4.40 21.25
N MET A 394 -21.00 -5.67 21.22
CA MET A 394 -21.83 -6.72 20.60
C MET A 394 -23.18 -6.86 21.31
N LYS A 395 -23.21 -6.68 22.63
CA LYS A 395 -24.44 -6.67 23.42
C LYS A 395 -25.31 -5.43 23.17
N TRP A 396 -24.73 -4.27 22.89
CA TRP A 396 -25.48 -3.09 22.43
C TRP A 396 -26.17 -3.36 21.10
N LEU A 397 -25.42 -3.87 20.12
CA LEU A 397 -25.90 -4.14 18.76
C LEU A 397 -27.01 -5.20 18.76
N GLY A 398 -26.93 -6.20 19.65
CA GLY A 398 -28.00 -7.16 19.92
C GLY A 398 -29.17 -6.63 20.77
N GLY A 399 -29.21 -5.33 21.08
CA GLY A 399 -30.29 -4.69 21.85
C GLY A 399 -30.22 -4.87 23.37
N GLU A 400 -29.32 -5.69 23.90
CA GLU A 400 -29.18 -5.98 25.34
C GLU A 400 -28.48 -4.84 26.10
N ARG A 401 -29.11 -3.66 26.20
CA ARG A 401 -28.50 -2.44 26.78
C ARG A 401 -27.95 -2.62 28.20
N GLU A 402 -28.65 -3.34 29.08
CA GLU A 402 -28.14 -3.67 30.42
C GLU A 402 -26.92 -4.60 30.39
N SER A 403 -26.84 -5.53 29.43
CA SER A 403 -25.64 -6.34 29.22
C SER A 403 -24.49 -5.47 28.69
N ALA A 404 -24.73 -4.56 27.76
CA ALA A 404 -23.74 -3.61 27.26
C ALA A 404 -23.14 -2.78 28.41
N ALA A 405 -24.00 -2.07 29.16
CA ALA A 405 -23.60 -1.22 30.28
C ALA A 405 -22.80 -1.99 31.36
N ARG A 406 -23.17 -3.23 31.69
CA ARG A 406 -22.40 -4.07 32.63
C ARG A 406 -20.98 -4.36 32.13
N ASN A 407 -20.80 -4.73 30.87
CA ASN A 407 -19.47 -5.05 30.35
C ASN A 407 -18.59 -3.81 30.11
N TYR A 408 -19.17 -2.63 29.84
CA TYR A 408 -18.40 -1.38 29.86
C TYR A 408 -17.90 -1.03 31.26
N ARG A 409 -18.76 -1.14 32.30
CA ARG A 409 -18.32 -0.96 33.70
C ARG A 409 -17.25 -1.98 34.10
N GLU A 410 -17.32 -3.22 33.62
CA GLU A 410 -16.26 -4.22 33.82
C GLU A 410 -14.94 -3.84 33.12
N ALA A 411 -14.99 -3.37 31.86
CA ALA A 411 -13.80 -2.89 31.14
C ALA A 411 -13.10 -1.72 31.86
N ILE A 412 -13.89 -0.78 32.37
CA ILE A 412 -13.41 0.34 33.20
C ILE A 412 -12.77 -0.19 34.49
N ALA A 413 -13.48 -1.06 35.23
CA ALA A 413 -13.00 -1.62 36.49
C ALA A 413 -11.73 -2.49 36.34
N ILE A 414 -11.54 -3.17 35.22
CA ILE A 414 -10.28 -3.87 34.89
C ILE A 414 -9.14 -2.88 34.73
N GLY A 415 -9.37 -1.77 34.02
CA GLY A 415 -8.33 -0.77 33.78
C GLY A 415 -7.97 0.08 35.01
N GLU A 416 -8.94 0.35 35.87
CA GLU A 416 -8.73 1.03 37.17
C GLU A 416 -8.00 0.13 38.19
N LYS A 417 -8.17 -1.20 38.09
CA LYS A 417 -7.43 -2.19 38.90
C LYS A 417 -6.09 -2.62 38.30
N ALA A 418 -5.75 -2.17 37.08
CA ALA A 418 -4.53 -2.59 36.40
C ALA A 418 -3.28 -2.09 37.14
N SER A 419 -2.37 -3.00 37.46
CA SER A 419 -1.18 -2.68 38.25
C SER A 419 -0.21 -1.78 37.48
N ALA A 420 0.73 -1.15 38.19
CA ALA A 420 1.84 -0.44 37.55
C ALA A 420 2.63 -1.36 36.58
N SER A 421 2.70 -2.67 36.85
CA SER A 421 3.31 -3.67 35.96
C SER A 421 2.46 -3.92 34.70
N ASP A 422 1.14 -4.09 34.84
CA ASP A 422 0.21 -4.20 33.70
C ASP A 422 0.33 -2.98 32.78
N ARG A 423 0.36 -1.77 33.35
CA ARG A 423 0.39 -0.51 32.58
C ARG A 423 1.76 -0.25 31.96
N ALA A 424 2.85 -0.71 32.58
CA ALA A 424 4.21 -0.64 32.03
C ALA A 424 4.51 -1.74 30.99
N ARG A 425 3.77 -2.86 30.98
CA ARG A 425 3.97 -3.97 30.04
C ARG A 425 3.98 -3.47 28.59
N LYS A 426 4.99 -3.90 27.85
CA LYS A 426 5.13 -3.62 26.41
C LYS A 426 4.34 -4.64 25.61
N GLU A 427 3.46 -4.14 24.75
CA GLU A 427 2.72 -4.93 23.77
C GLU A 427 3.06 -4.43 22.37
N THR A 428 3.29 -5.35 21.43
CA THR A 428 3.70 -4.98 20.08
C THR A 428 2.49 -4.71 19.20
N LEU A 429 2.39 -3.48 18.71
CA LEU A 429 1.30 -2.99 17.86
C LEU A 429 1.84 -2.48 16.53
N PRO A 430 1.12 -2.70 15.41
CA PRO A 430 1.42 -1.99 14.18
C PRO A 430 1.20 -0.49 14.39
N ASP A 431 2.15 0.30 13.93
CA ASP A 431 2.11 1.75 14.01
C ASP A 431 1.51 2.35 12.73
N GLY A 432 0.47 3.17 12.88
CA GLY A 432 -0.30 3.66 11.73
C GLY A 432 0.53 4.47 10.71
N ALA A 433 1.56 5.20 11.17
CA ALA A 433 2.37 6.06 10.31
C ALA A 433 3.48 5.31 9.56
N THR A 434 3.96 4.19 10.11
CA THR A 434 5.09 3.42 9.53
C THR A 434 4.71 2.02 9.02
N GLN A 435 3.52 1.53 9.39
CA GLN A 435 3.05 0.14 9.24
C GLN A 435 3.98 -0.90 9.90
N GLN A 436 4.95 -0.47 10.72
CA GLN A 436 5.87 -1.35 11.43
C GLN A 436 5.30 -1.76 12.79
N TYR A 437 5.67 -2.96 13.25
CA TYR A 437 5.34 -3.46 14.58
C TYR A 437 6.26 -2.83 15.64
N VAL A 438 5.73 -1.94 16.47
CA VAL A 438 6.48 -1.22 17.51
C VAL A 438 5.99 -1.56 18.94
N PRO A 439 6.89 -1.72 19.93
CA PRO A 439 6.50 -1.98 21.32
C PRO A 439 5.93 -0.74 22.05
N LYS A 440 4.60 -0.65 22.12
CA LYS A 440 3.88 0.42 22.85
C LYS A 440 3.65 0.00 24.31
N THR A 441 3.58 0.95 25.24
CA THR A 441 3.20 0.67 26.64
C THR A 441 1.70 0.42 26.73
N SER A 442 1.30 -0.56 27.54
CA SER A 442 -0.11 -0.95 27.67
C SER A 442 -0.99 0.13 28.31
N GLY A 443 -0.43 0.95 29.22
CA GLY A 443 -1.15 1.98 29.98
C GLY A 443 -1.98 2.94 29.11
N PRO A 444 -1.37 3.73 28.21
CA PRO A 444 -2.11 4.66 27.35
C PRO A 444 -3.19 3.98 26.50
N VAL A 445 -2.90 2.80 25.94
CA VAL A 445 -3.87 2.05 25.13
C VAL A 445 -5.05 1.55 25.99
N LEU A 446 -4.78 1.16 27.24
CA LEU A 446 -5.81 0.77 28.20
C LEU A 446 -6.68 1.96 28.62
N ASP A 447 -6.09 3.14 28.79
CA ASP A 447 -6.84 4.38 29.05
C ASP A 447 -7.78 4.73 27.88
N GLU A 448 -7.37 4.49 26.61
CA GLU A 448 -8.26 4.62 25.45
C GLU A 448 -9.45 3.63 25.49
N VAL A 449 -9.21 2.36 25.88
CA VAL A 449 -10.30 1.36 26.07
C VAL A 449 -11.27 1.82 27.15
N MET A 450 -10.74 2.33 28.28
CA MET A 450 -11.54 2.84 29.39
C MET A 450 -12.35 4.09 28.99
N GLN A 451 -11.78 4.98 28.17
CA GLN A 451 -12.45 6.19 27.72
C GLN A 451 -13.62 5.85 26.79
N GLY A 452 -13.40 5.04 25.75
CA GLY A 452 -14.49 4.58 24.87
C GLY A 452 -15.57 3.78 25.62
N ALA A 453 -15.20 3.06 26.69
CA ALA A 453 -16.16 2.40 27.57
C ALA A 453 -17.02 3.39 28.38
N ARG A 454 -16.42 4.48 28.88
CA ARG A 454 -17.15 5.54 29.61
C ARG A 454 -18.11 6.31 28.70
N GLU A 455 -17.68 6.70 27.51
CA GLU A 455 -18.51 7.43 26.54
C GLU A 455 -19.72 6.60 26.09
N ASN A 456 -19.52 5.30 25.82
CA ASN A 456 -20.64 4.39 25.54
C ASN A 456 -21.55 4.20 26.76
N LEU A 457 -21.00 4.14 27.97
CA LEU A 457 -21.80 4.02 29.20
C LEU A 457 -22.65 5.27 29.46
N GLU A 458 -22.11 6.47 29.25
CA GLU A 458 -22.81 7.75 29.38
C GLU A 458 -24.04 7.81 28.47
N VAL A 459 -23.93 7.37 27.22
CA VAL A 459 -25.06 7.32 26.28
C VAL A 459 -26.14 6.30 26.73
N LEU A 460 -25.78 5.21 27.42
CA LEU A 460 -26.75 4.24 27.95
C LEU A 460 -27.39 4.68 29.27
N GLU A 461 -26.66 5.37 30.13
CA GLU A 461 -27.16 5.84 31.44
C GLU A 461 -27.91 7.16 31.32
N GLY A 462 -27.47 8.09 30.46
CA GLY A 462 -28.14 9.37 30.20
C GLY A 462 -29.54 9.22 29.60
N GLN A 463 -29.83 8.11 28.91
CA GLN A 463 -31.18 7.80 28.41
C GLN A 463 -32.20 7.45 29.52
N ARG A 464 -31.77 7.26 30.78
CA ARG A 464 -32.65 6.92 31.91
C ARG A 464 -33.20 8.11 32.69
N THR A 465 -32.73 9.33 32.47
CA THR A 465 -33.04 10.48 33.34
C THR A 465 -34.31 11.24 32.94
N GLY A 466 -34.87 10.99 31.76
CA GLY A 466 -36.20 11.45 31.40
C GLY A 466 -37.30 10.60 32.05
N PRO A 467 -38.43 11.17 32.50
CA PRO A 467 -39.56 10.38 32.96
C PRO A 467 -40.11 9.55 31.78
N LEU A 468 -40.09 8.23 31.92
CA LEU A 468 -40.59 7.29 30.92
C LEU A 468 -42.12 7.41 30.81
N SER A 469 -42.60 8.33 29.98
CA SER A 469 -43.98 8.29 29.48
C SER A 469 -44.17 6.96 28.75
N LYS A 470 -45.23 6.25 29.10
CA LYS A 470 -45.44 4.85 28.71
C LYS A 470 -46.04 4.71 27.30
N GLU A 471 -45.82 5.71 26.44
CA GLU A 471 -46.40 5.79 25.11
C GLU A 471 -45.56 4.98 24.11
N GLU A 472 -46.26 4.14 23.36
CA GLU A 472 -45.68 3.13 22.49
C GLU A 472 -45.07 3.77 21.24
N SER A 473 -43.80 4.17 21.36
CA SER A 473 -43.01 4.63 20.22
C SER A 473 -42.97 3.52 19.15
N PRO A 474 -43.37 3.80 17.89
CA PRO A 474 -43.62 2.77 16.90
C PRO A 474 -42.33 2.00 16.56
N PRO A 475 -42.41 0.68 16.33
CA PRO A 475 -41.25 -0.17 16.08
C PRO A 475 -40.61 0.16 14.73
N GLY A 476 -39.65 1.09 14.73
CA GLY A 476 -38.87 1.48 13.55
C GLY A 476 -37.97 2.70 13.74
N THR A 477 -38.33 3.66 14.60
CA THR A 477 -37.74 5.02 14.56
C THR A 477 -36.86 5.40 15.76
N THR A 478 -36.18 4.44 16.39
CA THR A 478 -35.12 4.77 17.37
C THR A 478 -33.81 5.14 16.65
N GLN A 479 -33.69 6.38 16.17
CA GLN A 479 -32.40 7.01 15.84
C GLN A 479 -31.61 7.35 17.13
N GLY A 480 -31.43 6.35 17.99
CA GLY A 480 -30.54 6.46 19.14
C GLY A 480 -29.09 6.48 18.67
N LEU A 481 -28.28 7.37 19.27
CA LEU A 481 -26.87 7.55 18.95
C LEU A 481 -26.15 6.20 18.80
N ALA A 482 -25.44 6.03 17.68
CA ALA A 482 -24.67 4.83 17.42
C ALA A 482 -23.52 4.73 18.44
N PRO A 483 -23.22 3.52 18.96
CA PRO A 483 -22.14 3.35 19.92
C PRO A 483 -20.80 3.69 19.30
N LEU A 484 -19.92 4.29 20.08
CA LEU A 484 -18.55 4.59 19.64
C LEU A 484 -17.79 3.28 19.47
N LYS A 485 -17.50 2.95 18.20
CA LYS A 485 -16.67 1.80 17.79
C LYS A 485 -15.16 2.07 17.94
N ARG A 486 -14.78 3.32 18.22
CA ARG A 486 -13.38 3.80 18.25
C ARG A 486 -12.71 3.39 19.56
N VAL A 487 -11.68 2.58 19.41
CA VAL A 487 -10.57 2.30 20.34
C VAL A 487 -9.32 2.15 19.46
N HIS A 488 -8.10 2.07 19.99
CA HIS A 488 -6.90 1.85 19.18
C HIS A 488 -6.99 0.53 18.38
N ALA A 489 -7.49 0.66 17.15
CA ALA A 489 -7.73 -0.44 16.24
C ALA A 489 -6.44 -0.73 15.49
N VAL A 490 -5.96 -1.96 15.57
CA VAL A 490 -5.20 -2.53 14.46
C VAL A 490 -6.15 -2.53 13.27
N PRO A 491 -5.84 -1.80 12.17
CA PRO A 491 -6.62 -1.93 10.94
C PRO A 491 -6.46 -3.36 10.43
N ALA A 492 -7.55 -3.94 9.93
CA ALA A 492 -7.55 -5.30 9.43
C ALA A 492 -6.80 -5.35 8.07
N GLY A 493 -5.47 -5.45 8.16
CA GLY A 493 -4.51 -5.25 7.07
C GLY A 493 -4.11 -3.78 6.85
N PRO A 494 -3.00 -3.49 6.14
CA PRO A 494 -1.99 -4.40 5.63
C PRO A 494 -0.65 -4.26 6.41
N GLY A 495 -0.69 -4.32 7.75
CA GLY A 495 0.51 -4.47 8.60
C GLY A 495 1.19 -5.84 8.44
N VAL A 496 1.33 -6.35 7.22
CA VAL A 496 1.84 -7.70 6.94
C VAL A 496 3.34 -7.63 6.67
N HIS A 497 4.10 -8.57 7.23
CA HIS A 497 5.55 -8.68 7.00
C HIS A 497 5.88 -8.69 5.50
N PRO A 498 6.85 -7.90 4.99
CA PRO A 498 7.03 -7.66 3.54
C PRO A 498 7.03 -8.92 2.66
N ALA A 499 7.74 -9.98 3.06
CA ALA A 499 7.76 -11.26 2.33
C ALA A 499 6.38 -11.92 2.10
N VAL A 500 5.37 -11.60 2.91
CA VAL A 500 3.98 -12.07 2.75
C VAL A 500 3.23 -11.18 1.76
N MET A 501 3.55 -9.88 1.71
CA MET A 501 3.07 -8.98 0.65
C MET A 501 3.66 -9.39 -0.70
N ASP A 502 4.95 -9.72 -0.76
CA ASP A 502 5.59 -10.28 -1.96
C ASP A 502 4.90 -11.58 -2.41
N GLN A 503 4.57 -12.48 -1.48
CA GLN A 503 3.87 -13.73 -1.78
C GLN A 503 2.41 -13.50 -2.25
N ALA A 504 1.71 -12.51 -1.70
CA ALA A 504 0.38 -12.11 -2.16
C ALA A 504 0.44 -11.47 -3.56
N LEU A 505 1.41 -10.59 -3.80
CA LEU A 505 1.65 -9.97 -5.11
C LEU A 505 2.05 -11.00 -6.17
N GLU A 506 2.83 -12.03 -5.82
CA GLU A 506 3.14 -13.15 -6.73
C GLU A 506 1.87 -13.93 -7.13
N GLN A 507 0.94 -14.13 -6.20
CA GLN A 507 -0.38 -14.74 -6.51
C GLN A 507 -1.28 -13.82 -7.36
N LEU A 508 -1.09 -12.50 -7.26
CA LEU A 508 -1.82 -11.48 -8.02
C LEU A 508 -1.11 -11.05 -9.34
N ARG A 509 -0.01 -11.70 -9.75
CA ARG A 509 0.72 -11.33 -10.97
C ARG A 509 -0.09 -11.57 -12.25
N VAL A 510 -0.73 -10.51 -12.72
CA VAL A 510 -1.41 -10.44 -14.01
C VAL A 510 -0.42 -10.68 -15.15
N SER A 511 -0.87 -11.44 -16.16
CA SER A 511 -0.04 -11.96 -17.24
C SER A 511 0.41 -10.87 -18.22
N GLY A 512 1.71 -10.57 -18.25
CA GLY A 512 2.31 -9.60 -19.18
C GLY A 512 3.40 -8.69 -18.60
N SER A 513 3.55 -8.68 -17.27
CA SER A 513 4.68 -8.02 -16.59
C SER A 513 6.01 -8.78 -16.78
N SER A 514 5.97 -10.11 -16.96
CA SER A 514 7.15 -10.98 -17.04
C SER A 514 6.97 -12.17 -18.00
N CYS A 515 8.08 -12.83 -18.33
CA CYS A 515 8.13 -14.03 -19.16
C CYS A 515 7.66 -15.28 -18.39
N ASP A 516 6.59 -15.93 -18.86
CA ASP A 516 5.97 -17.11 -18.22
C ASP A 516 6.86 -18.36 -18.13
N GLN A 517 8.02 -18.37 -18.77
CA GLN A 517 8.99 -19.48 -18.71
C GLN A 517 10.23 -19.19 -17.85
N CYS A 518 10.59 -17.92 -17.64
CA CYS A 518 11.87 -17.57 -17.01
C CYS A 518 11.85 -16.30 -16.14
N GLY A 519 10.69 -15.74 -15.83
CA GLY A 519 10.52 -14.64 -14.87
C GLY A 519 11.04 -13.26 -15.31
N ARG A 520 11.82 -13.16 -16.39
CA ARG A 520 12.34 -11.87 -16.89
C ARG A 520 11.21 -10.86 -17.10
N GLN A 521 11.27 -9.73 -16.41
CA GLN A 521 10.31 -8.64 -16.51
C GLN A 521 10.49 -7.84 -17.81
N ARG A 522 9.43 -7.19 -18.28
CA ARG A 522 9.50 -6.22 -19.39
C ARG A 522 10.30 -4.98 -18.94
N GLY A 523 11.20 -4.48 -19.78
CA GLY A 523 12.06 -3.33 -19.45
C GLY A 523 13.21 -3.62 -18.47
N GLY A 524 13.19 -4.75 -17.75
CA GLY A 524 14.20 -5.10 -16.76
C GLY A 524 15.54 -5.47 -17.37
N LYS A 525 16.61 -4.76 -17.00
CA LYS A 525 18.00 -5.12 -17.33
C LYS A 525 18.40 -6.40 -16.58
N GLY A 526 18.49 -7.52 -17.29
CA GLY A 526 18.84 -8.81 -16.71
C GLY A 526 20.26 -8.85 -16.16
N VAL A 527 20.40 -9.10 -14.85
CA VAL A 527 21.66 -9.03 -14.08
C VAL A 527 22.81 -9.86 -14.67
N ALA A 528 22.51 -10.96 -15.38
CA ALA A 528 23.49 -11.90 -15.89
C ALA A 528 23.98 -11.66 -17.34
N SER A 529 23.40 -10.71 -18.10
CA SER A 529 23.74 -10.59 -19.53
C SER A 529 23.40 -9.23 -20.16
N GLY A 530 24.43 -8.44 -20.51
CA GLY A 530 24.43 -7.48 -21.63
C GLY A 530 23.55 -6.22 -21.54
N GLY A 531 22.55 -6.16 -20.66
CA GLY A 531 21.75 -4.95 -20.40
C GLY A 531 20.75 -4.54 -21.50
N GLU A 532 20.49 -5.40 -22.49
CA GLU A 532 19.49 -5.15 -23.55
C GLU A 532 18.04 -5.24 -23.01
N GLU A 533 17.15 -4.39 -23.53
CA GLU A 533 15.77 -4.27 -23.05
C GLU A 533 14.87 -5.44 -23.51
N VAL A 534 14.32 -6.18 -22.55
CA VAL A 534 13.55 -7.40 -22.83
C VAL A 534 12.13 -7.08 -23.31
N ASN A 535 11.96 -7.07 -24.63
CA ASN A 535 10.64 -6.99 -25.28
C ASN A 535 9.90 -8.34 -25.24
N LEU A 536 8.94 -8.48 -24.32
CA LEU A 536 8.07 -9.65 -24.21
C LEU A 536 7.09 -9.76 -25.39
N ARG A 537 6.85 -10.99 -25.85
CA ARG A 537 5.94 -11.33 -26.96
C ARG A 537 4.82 -12.24 -26.49
N MET A 538 3.56 -11.90 -26.83
CA MET A 538 2.39 -12.74 -26.56
C MET A 538 2.41 -14.04 -27.37
N CYS A 539 1.86 -15.12 -26.80
CA CYS A 539 1.52 -16.33 -27.53
C CYS A 539 0.40 -16.06 -28.55
N GLN A 540 0.72 -16.11 -29.85
CA GLN A 540 -0.16 -15.67 -30.94
C GLN A 540 -1.56 -16.34 -30.96
N ARG A 541 -1.68 -17.61 -30.53
CA ARG A 541 -2.96 -18.33 -30.51
C ARG A 541 -3.89 -17.87 -29.38
N CYS A 542 -3.36 -17.76 -28.17
CA CYS A 542 -4.17 -17.58 -26.97
C CYS A 542 -4.11 -16.17 -26.36
N LYS A 543 -3.04 -15.42 -26.63
CA LYS A 543 -2.70 -14.09 -26.07
C LYS A 543 -2.70 -13.99 -24.54
N ARG A 544 -2.81 -15.12 -23.81
CA ARG A 544 -2.85 -15.20 -22.34
C ARG A 544 -1.47 -15.12 -21.66
N VAL A 545 -0.42 -15.52 -22.37
CA VAL A 545 0.93 -15.72 -21.82
C VAL A 545 1.99 -15.04 -22.67
N TRP A 546 3.08 -14.62 -22.02
CA TRP A 546 4.11 -13.77 -22.59
C TRP A 546 5.51 -14.39 -22.46
N TYR A 547 6.34 -14.19 -23.48
CA TYR A 547 7.67 -14.79 -23.56
C TYR A 547 8.73 -13.80 -24.04
N CYS A 548 9.90 -13.79 -23.39
CA CYS A 548 11.04 -12.97 -23.82
C CYS A 548 11.72 -13.48 -25.11
N SER A 549 11.51 -14.75 -25.48
CA SER A 549 12.08 -15.34 -26.69
C SER A 549 11.22 -16.48 -27.24
N ALA A 550 11.41 -16.81 -28.52
CA ALA A 550 10.80 -17.98 -29.15
C ALA A 550 11.29 -19.31 -28.55
N GLU A 551 12.38 -19.32 -27.79
CA GLU A 551 12.86 -20.48 -27.02
C GLU A 551 12.05 -20.65 -25.75
N CYS A 552 11.82 -19.57 -25.00
CA CYS A 552 10.94 -19.57 -23.84
C CYS A 552 9.51 -20.02 -24.21
N GLN A 553 9.00 -19.57 -25.36
CA GLN A 553 7.73 -20.05 -25.90
C GLN A 553 7.75 -21.55 -26.23
N ARG A 554 8.81 -22.06 -26.87
CA ARG A 554 8.96 -23.49 -27.22
C ARG A 554 9.12 -24.38 -25.99
N ALA A 555 9.82 -23.90 -24.95
CA ALA A 555 9.97 -24.59 -23.68
C ALA A 555 8.62 -24.68 -22.95
N ALA A 556 7.91 -23.56 -22.78
CA ALA A 556 6.60 -23.55 -22.12
C ALA A 556 5.55 -24.37 -22.88
N TRP A 557 5.61 -24.37 -24.22
CA TRP A 557 4.76 -25.21 -25.08
C TRP A 557 4.90 -26.70 -24.75
N LYS A 558 6.16 -27.18 -24.58
CA LYS A 558 6.46 -28.55 -24.15
C LYS A 558 6.12 -28.78 -22.67
N GLY A 559 6.45 -27.84 -21.79
CA GLY A 559 6.24 -27.92 -20.33
C GLY A 559 4.77 -27.99 -19.90
N GLY A 560 3.83 -27.59 -20.75
CA GLY A 560 2.41 -27.82 -20.53
C GLY A 560 1.48 -26.87 -21.25
N HIS A 561 1.96 -25.70 -21.71
CA HIS A 561 1.10 -24.67 -22.30
C HIS A 561 0.29 -25.19 -23.51
N LYS A 562 0.80 -26.16 -24.28
CA LYS A 562 0.04 -26.82 -25.36
C LYS A 562 -1.34 -27.35 -24.90
N ARG A 563 -1.46 -27.85 -23.66
CA ARG A 563 -2.71 -28.38 -23.08
C ARG A 563 -3.73 -27.28 -22.79
N ASN A 564 -3.25 -26.10 -22.36
CA ASN A 564 -4.09 -24.99 -21.88
C ASN A 564 -4.24 -23.85 -22.93
N CYS A 565 -3.61 -23.98 -24.11
CA CYS A 565 -3.58 -22.96 -25.16
C CYS A 565 -4.87 -22.97 -26.02
N ARG A 566 -5.96 -22.41 -25.49
CA ARG A 566 -7.20 -22.13 -26.24
C ARG A 566 -7.07 -20.83 -27.06
N PRO A 567 -7.78 -20.69 -28.19
CA PRO A 567 -7.96 -19.40 -28.90
C PRO A 567 -8.41 -18.27 -27.97
N TRP A 568 -8.06 -17.02 -28.33
CA TRP A 568 -8.58 -15.82 -27.64
C TRP A 568 -10.12 -15.80 -27.64
N GLY A 569 -10.73 -15.43 -26.51
CA GLY A 569 -12.18 -15.44 -26.30
C GLY A 569 -12.82 -16.81 -26.05
N GLN A 570 -12.06 -17.92 -26.13
CA GLN A 570 -12.55 -19.24 -25.71
C GLN A 570 -12.19 -19.50 -24.25
N HIS A 571 -13.19 -19.45 -23.37
CA HIS A 571 -13.11 -19.78 -21.95
C HIS A 571 -13.71 -21.16 -21.68
N SER A 572 -13.64 -21.66 -20.45
CA SER A 572 -14.25 -22.90 -19.99
C SER A 572 -14.47 -22.83 -18.48
N ALA A 573 -15.31 -23.70 -17.92
CA ALA A 573 -15.45 -23.81 -16.47
C ALA A 573 -14.08 -24.02 -15.79
N GLY A 574 -13.82 -23.32 -14.69
CA GLY A 574 -12.53 -23.32 -13.98
C GLY A 574 -11.45 -22.38 -14.58
N ASP A 575 -11.70 -21.68 -15.69
CA ASP A 575 -10.78 -20.62 -16.14
C ASP A 575 -10.83 -19.43 -15.16
N ARG A 576 -9.68 -19.03 -14.61
CA ARG A 576 -9.57 -17.76 -13.88
C ARG A 576 -9.34 -16.61 -14.84
N ILE A 577 -10.09 -15.53 -14.64
CA ILE A 577 -10.11 -14.35 -15.51
C ILE A 577 -10.20 -13.09 -14.64
N GLN A 578 -9.70 -11.97 -15.15
CA GLN A 578 -9.89 -10.64 -14.59
C GLN A 578 -10.96 -9.90 -15.41
N LEU A 579 -11.82 -9.14 -14.73
CA LEU A 579 -12.88 -8.36 -15.36
C LEU A 579 -12.33 -7.01 -15.85
N LYS A 580 -12.60 -6.63 -17.11
CA LYS A 580 -12.27 -5.28 -17.62
C LYS A 580 -13.13 -4.20 -16.95
N GLN A 581 -12.71 -2.94 -17.06
CA GLN A 581 -13.63 -1.82 -16.86
C GLN A 581 -14.84 -1.93 -17.81
N GLY A 582 -16.04 -1.76 -17.26
CA GLY A 582 -17.30 -1.96 -17.99
C GLY A 582 -17.72 -3.42 -18.19
N ALA A 583 -17.05 -4.40 -17.57
CA ALA A 583 -17.44 -5.81 -17.65
C ALA A 583 -18.80 -6.10 -17.02
N VAL A 584 -19.11 -5.42 -15.91
CA VAL A 584 -20.40 -5.52 -15.20
C VAL A 584 -20.97 -4.10 -15.02
N PRO A 585 -21.70 -3.55 -16.02
CA PRO A 585 -22.18 -2.17 -15.96
C PRO A 585 -23.11 -1.87 -14.78
N LEU A 586 -23.82 -2.88 -14.27
CA LEU A 586 -24.72 -2.77 -13.12
C LEU A 586 -24.01 -2.91 -11.76
N LYS A 587 -22.74 -3.33 -11.75
CA LYS A 587 -21.89 -3.52 -10.57
C LYS A 587 -20.44 -3.14 -10.90
N PRO A 588 -20.15 -1.86 -11.15
CA PRO A 588 -18.83 -1.42 -11.59
C PRO A 588 -17.71 -1.70 -10.57
N GLU A 589 -18.05 -1.94 -9.31
CA GLU A 589 -17.15 -2.37 -8.23
C GLU A 589 -16.50 -3.76 -8.47
N TYR A 590 -17.05 -4.58 -9.37
CA TYR A 590 -16.43 -5.86 -9.76
C TYR A 590 -15.46 -5.73 -10.96
N ASN A 591 -15.35 -4.55 -11.57
CA ASN A 591 -14.36 -4.32 -12.62
C ASN A 591 -12.94 -4.35 -12.00
N GLY A 592 -12.02 -5.09 -12.62
CA GLY A 592 -10.68 -5.34 -12.10
C GLY A 592 -10.58 -6.54 -11.14
N CYS A 593 -11.70 -7.07 -10.63
CA CYS A 593 -11.71 -8.26 -9.79
C CYS A 593 -11.29 -9.53 -10.56
N ILE A 594 -10.73 -10.48 -9.81
CA ILE A 594 -10.45 -11.84 -10.28
C ILE A 594 -11.66 -12.72 -10.00
N VAL A 595 -12.12 -13.42 -11.03
CA VAL A 595 -13.27 -14.33 -10.97
C VAL A 595 -12.92 -15.67 -11.63
N GLU A 596 -13.62 -16.73 -11.24
CA GLU A 596 -13.52 -18.05 -11.86
C GLU A 596 -14.75 -18.29 -12.74
N VAL A 597 -14.55 -18.76 -13.96
CA VAL A 597 -15.65 -19.04 -14.89
C VAL A 597 -16.41 -20.28 -14.41
N VAL A 598 -17.70 -20.12 -14.13
CA VAL A 598 -18.61 -21.21 -13.75
C VAL A 598 -19.09 -21.95 -15.00
N GLY A 599 -19.52 -21.21 -16.01
CA GLY A 599 -20.04 -21.78 -17.25
C GLY A 599 -20.40 -20.74 -18.30
N LYS A 600 -20.75 -21.20 -19.50
CA LYS A 600 -21.39 -20.35 -20.51
C LYS A 600 -22.89 -20.31 -20.20
N VAL A 601 -23.48 -19.12 -20.18
CA VAL A 601 -24.93 -18.98 -20.01
C VAL A 601 -25.61 -19.54 -21.26
N ALA A 602 -26.59 -20.43 -21.08
CA ALA A 602 -27.42 -20.88 -22.18
C ALA A 602 -28.25 -19.71 -22.70
N ALA A 603 -28.24 -19.47 -24.01
CA ALA A 603 -29.11 -18.46 -24.61
C ALA A 603 -30.57 -18.84 -24.34
N ALA A 604 -31.40 -17.84 -23.98
CA ALA A 604 -32.85 -18.04 -23.93
C ALA A 604 -33.33 -18.45 -25.33
N ALA A 605 -34.16 -19.48 -25.42
CA ALA A 605 -34.50 -20.12 -26.70
C ALA A 605 -35.30 -19.20 -27.64
N ASP A 606 -35.93 -18.16 -27.10
CA ASP A 606 -36.97 -17.37 -27.75
C ASP A 606 -36.52 -15.95 -28.16
N GLU A 607 -35.29 -15.53 -27.87
CA GLU A 607 -34.77 -14.22 -28.30
C GLU A 607 -33.88 -14.31 -29.56
N PRO A 608 -34.25 -13.66 -30.69
CA PRO A 608 -33.44 -13.61 -31.90
C PRO A 608 -32.26 -12.64 -31.75
N SER A 609 -31.18 -13.08 -31.11
CA SER A 609 -30.04 -12.23 -30.75
C SER A 609 -29.19 -11.79 -31.97
N GLU A 610 -29.14 -10.49 -32.25
CA GLU A 610 -28.22 -9.90 -33.24
C GLU A 610 -26.76 -9.84 -32.75
N GLY A 611 -26.10 -10.99 -32.70
CA GLY A 611 -24.63 -11.07 -32.63
C GLY A 611 -24.06 -12.18 -31.73
N PRO A 612 -22.94 -12.84 -32.10
CA PRO A 612 -22.42 -14.02 -31.42
C PRO A 612 -21.63 -13.72 -30.12
N MET A 613 -22.03 -12.72 -29.33
CA MET A 613 -21.41 -12.44 -28.03
C MET A 613 -21.92 -13.43 -26.98
N SER A 614 -21.05 -14.34 -26.53
CA SER A 614 -21.40 -15.29 -25.47
C SER A 614 -21.36 -14.64 -24.09
N GLU A 615 -22.46 -14.74 -23.35
CA GLU A 615 -22.48 -14.52 -21.91
C GLU A 615 -21.85 -15.69 -21.15
N TRP A 616 -21.16 -15.37 -20.07
CA TRP A 616 -20.55 -16.31 -19.14
C TRP A 616 -21.02 -16.00 -17.73
N GLU A 617 -21.27 -17.04 -16.95
CA GLU A 617 -21.43 -16.93 -15.50
C GLU A 617 -20.06 -17.12 -14.85
N VAL A 618 -19.72 -16.22 -13.92
CA VAL A 618 -18.43 -16.17 -13.24
C VAL A 618 -18.64 -15.94 -11.75
N GLN A 619 -17.80 -16.54 -10.92
CA GLN A 619 -17.86 -16.47 -9.45
C GLN A 619 -16.70 -15.63 -8.91
N LEU A 620 -17.00 -14.71 -7.99
CA LEU A 620 -15.99 -13.86 -7.35
C LEU A 620 -15.11 -14.67 -6.39
N LEU A 621 -13.81 -14.72 -6.62
CA LEU A 621 -12.88 -15.42 -5.72
C LEU A 621 -12.79 -14.67 -4.38
N GLY A 622 -13.14 -15.35 -3.29
CA GLY A 622 -13.21 -14.75 -1.94
C GLY A 622 -14.60 -14.25 -1.54
N SER A 623 -15.61 -14.37 -2.43
CA SER A 623 -17.01 -14.17 -2.05
C SER A 623 -17.61 -15.38 -1.34
N ASP A 624 -18.81 -15.21 -0.81
CA ASP A 624 -19.74 -16.26 -0.32
C ASP A 624 -20.24 -17.24 -1.40
N GLY A 625 -19.66 -17.21 -2.60
CA GLY A 625 -20.10 -17.95 -3.78
C GLY A 625 -20.90 -17.11 -4.78
N THR A 626 -21.13 -15.82 -4.51
CA THR A 626 -21.79 -14.88 -5.43
C THR A 626 -21.28 -14.99 -6.87
N THR A 627 -22.21 -15.28 -7.79
CA THR A 627 -21.97 -15.27 -9.24
C THR A 627 -22.48 -13.98 -9.88
N VAL A 628 -21.90 -13.63 -11.04
CA VAL A 628 -22.38 -12.57 -11.94
C VAL A 628 -22.30 -13.03 -13.40
N ARG A 629 -23.11 -12.41 -14.26
CA ARG A 629 -23.06 -12.60 -15.71
C ARG A 629 -22.17 -11.55 -16.37
N VAL A 630 -21.37 -11.97 -17.33
CA VAL A 630 -20.37 -11.14 -18.02
C VAL A 630 -20.36 -11.48 -19.51
N LEU A 631 -20.35 -10.46 -20.36
CA LEU A 631 -20.15 -10.63 -21.80
C LEU A 631 -18.68 -10.96 -22.10
N GLY A 632 -18.42 -12.04 -22.84
CA GLY A 632 -17.07 -12.61 -23.04
C GLY A 632 -16.00 -11.66 -23.60
N LYS A 633 -16.38 -10.53 -24.22
CA LYS A 633 -15.46 -9.48 -24.67
C LYS A 633 -14.76 -8.72 -23.53
N PHE A 634 -15.30 -8.79 -22.32
CA PHE A 634 -14.79 -8.08 -21.14
C PHE A 634 -13.99 -8.97 -20.17
N MET A 635 -13.66 -10.20 -20.58
CA MET A 635 -12.97 -11.19 -19.75
C MET A 635 -11.50 -11.31 -20.17
N GLU A 636 -10.56 -10.90 -19.32
CA GLU A 636 -9.13 -11.08 -19.56
C GLU A 636 -8.63 -12.35 -18.87
N PRO A 637 -8.14 -13.36 -19.61
CA PRO A 637 -7.73 -14.61 -19.00
C PRO A 637 -6.40 -14.49 -18.24
N LEU A 638 -6.39 -14.98 -17.02
CA LEU A 638 -5.21 -15.06 -16.16
C LEU A 638 -4.44 -16.38 -16.42
N ARG A 639 -3.37 -16.60 -15.64
CA ARG A 639 -2.69 -17.90 -15.60
C ARG A 639 -3.68 -19.01 -15.26
N ALA A 640 -3.70 -20.05 -16.09
CA ALA A 640 -4.14 -21.36 -15.62
C ALA A 640 -3.17 -21.80 -14.50
N PRO A 641 -3.67 -22.37 -13.39
CA PRO A 641 -2.79 -22.89 -12.35
C PRO A 641 -1.86 -23.96 -12.94
N GLN A 642 -0.62 -24.00 -12.45
CA GLN A 642 0.25 -25.16 -12.64
C GLN A 642 -0.24 -26.23 -11.66
N GLY A 643 -0.74 -27.34 -12.20
CA GLY A 643 -1.13 -28.55 -11.46
C GLY A 643 -0.16 -29.69 -11.73
#